data_AF-A0A1J3FQP1-F1
#
_entry.id   AF-A0A1J3FQP1-F1
#
_cell.length_a   1.000
_cell.length_b   1.000
_cell.length_c   1.000
_cell.angle_alpha   90.00
_cell.angle_beta   90.00
_cell.angle_gamma   90.00
#
_symmetry.space_group_name_H-M   'P 1'
#
loop_
_entity.id
_entity.type
_entity.pdbx_description
1 polymer ?
#
loop_
_entity_poly.entity_id
_entity_poly.type
_entity_poly.pdbx_seq_one_letter_code
_entity_poly.pdbx_strand_id
1 'polypeptide(L)'
;MDGHEGCCGSAEKSEMIPAEEALSIVLGVSKRLTPVVVSLQEALGKVLAEDIRAPDPLPPYPASVKDGYAVIASDGPGEYPVITESRAGNDGLGVTVTPGTVAYVTTGGPIPDGADAVVQVEDTKVIGDESTDSKRVNILIQTKKGTDIRRVGCDIEKDATVLKTGERIGASEIGLLATAGVTLVKVYPMPTVAVLSTGDELVEPTAKTLGRGQIRDSNRAMLVAAVMQQQCKVVDLGIVRDDRKELERILDEAISSGVDIILTSGGVSMGDRDFVKPLLKEKGKVHFSKVLMKPGKPLTFAEISAKPTKSIIEKTVLAFGLPGNPVSCLVCFNLFVVPTIRQLAGWTSPHPLRVRARLQEPIKSDPIRPEFHRAIIKWKENDGSGTSGFIAESTGHQMSSRLLSMRSANALLELPATRNVLSAGTSVSAVIVSDISGFSVDKKTSLSEPESIKKEKKYDEVPGPEYKVAILTVSDTVSAGAGPDRSGPRAVSVVDSSSEKLGGAKVVATAVVPDEVERIKDILQKWSDVDEMDLILTLGGTGFTPRDVTPEATKQVIERETPGLLFVMMQESLKITPFAMLSRSAAGIRGSTLIINMPGNPNAVAECMEALLPALKHALKQIKGDKREKHPKHIPHAEATAPTDTWDRSYKSAYEEVEETKDDGGCSCTH
;
A
#
# COMPACT_ATOMS: atom_id res chain seq x y z
N MET A 1 -60.92 41.66 -23.23
CA MET A 1 -61.56 40.34 -23.04
C MET A 1 -60.77 39.35 -23.86
N ASP A 2 -59.71 38.88 -23.21
CA ASP A 2 -59.09 37.55 -23.16
C ASP A 2 -59.23 36.56 -24.33
N GLY A 3 -58.09 35.90 -24.60
CA GLY A 3 -58.09 34.54 -25.11
C GLY A 3 -56.82 34.05 -25.81
N HIS A 4 -55.61 34.32 -25.30
CA HIS A 4 -54.39 33.65 -25.78
C HIS A 4 -54.27 32.26 -25.13
N GLU A 5 -54.37 31.19 -25.93
CA GLU A 5 -54.12 29.80 -25.50
C GLU A 5 -52.63 29.58 -25.21
N GLY A 6 -52.31 29.33 -23.94
CA GLY A 6 -50.99 28.91 -23.48
C GLY A 6 -50.86 27.39 -23.55
N CYS A 7 -49.91 26.92 -24.36
CA CYS A 7 -49.47 25.53 -24.39
C CYS A 7 -48.47 25.30 -23.23
N CYS A 8 -48.96 24.87 -22.07
CA CYS A 8 -48.12 24.45 -20.94
C CYS A 8 -47.73 22.98 -21.08
N GLY A 9 -46.53 22.72 -21.61
CA GLY A 9 -45.87 21.42 -21.47
C GLY A 9 -45.56 21.14 -20.00
N SER A 10 -46.06 20.02 -19.49
CA SER A 10 -45.80 19.53 -18.13
C SER A 10 -44.32 19.13 -17.97
N ALA A 11 -43.52 19.98 -17.32
CA ALA A 11 -42.19 19.60 -16.87
C ALA A 11 -42.30 18.54 -15.75
N GLU A 12 -41.92 17.29 -16.04
CA GLU A 12 -41.74 16.25 -15.03
C GLU A 12 -40.81 16.78 -13.91
N LYS A 13 -41.37 17.02 -12.73
CA LYS A 13 -40.57 17.34 -11.53
C LYS A 13 -39.77 16.08 -11.17
N SER A 14 -38.49 16.02 -11.55
CA SER A 14 -37.57 15.04 -10.98
C SER A 14 -37.51 15.23 -9.46
N GLU A 15 -38.13 14.29 -8.76
CA GLU A 15 -38.24 14.18 -7.31
C GLU A 15 -36.86 13.90 -6.69
N MET A 16 -36.60 14.45 -5.51
CA MET A 16 -35.32 14.28 -4.81
C MET A 16 -35.42 13.05 -3.92
N ILE A 17 -34.63 12.01 -4.21
CA ILE A 17 -34.71 10.72 -3.50
C ILE A 17 -33.69 10.61 -2.37
N PRO A 18 -33.96 9.85 -1.28
CA PRO A 18 -32.98 9.55 -0.23
C PRO A 18 -31.70 8.86 -0.77
N ALA A 19 -30.59 9.00 -0.04
CA ALA A 19 -29.30 8.42 -0.44
C ALA A 19 -29.33 6.87 -0.42
N GLU A 20 -30.05 6.29 0.53
CA GLU A 20 -30.22 4.84 0.69
C GLU A 20 -31.04 4.26 -0.47
N GLU A 21 -32.08 4.97 -0.91
CA GLU A 21 -32.88 4.60 -2.08
C GLU A 21 -32.04 4.71 -3.35
N ALA A 22 -31.29 5.81 -3.52
CA ALA A 22 -30.37 5.98 -4.65
C ALA A 22 -29.33 4.85 -4.73
N LEU A 23 -28.72 4.46 -3.60
CA LEU A 23 -27.75 3.36 -3.56
C LEU A 23 -28.42 2.01 -3.88
N SER A 24 -29.63 1.78 -3.39
CA SER A 24 -30.39 0.55 -3.68
C SER A 24 -30.72 0.43 -5.17
N ILE A 25 -31.12 1.53 -5.81
CA ILE A 25 -31.34 1.60 -7.26
C ILE A 25 -30.04 1.29 -8.02
N VAL A 26 -28.94 1.95 -7.65
CA VAL A 26 -27.62 1.75 -8.27
C VAL A 26 -27.21 0.27 -8.20
N LEU A 27 -27.26 -0.34 -7.02
CA LEU A 27 -26.88 -1.74 -6.82
C LEU A 27 -27.84 -2.72 -7.50
N GLY A 28 -29.14 -2.40 -7.59
CA GLY A 28 -30.13 -3.22 -8.29
C GLY A 28 -29.93 -3.28 -9.81
N VAL A 29 -29.37 -2.22 -10.40
CA VAL A 29 -29.00 -2.17 -11.83
C VAL A 29 -27.61 -2.78 -12.07
N SER A 30 -26.72 -2.71 -11.09
CA SER A 30 -25.34 -3.18 -11.16
C SER A 30 -25.23 -4.71 -11.17
N LYS A 31 -24.87 -5.29 -12.32
CA LYS A 31 -24.68 -6.73 -12.48
C LYS A 31 -23.20 -7.11 -12.38
N ARG A 32 -22.92 -8.29 -11.80
CA ARG A 32 -21.57 -8.87 -11.78
C ARG A 32 -21.06 -9.05 -13.21
N LEU A 33 -19.78 -8.78 -13.42
CA LEU A 33 -19.14 -9.02 -14.71
C LEU A 33 -19.00 -10.51 -14.98
N THR A 34 -18.77 -10.86 -16.24
CA THR A 34 -18.53 -12.25 -16.62
C THR A 34 -17.17 -12.69 -16.07
N PRO A 35 -17.07 -13.84 -15.38
CA PRO A 35 -15.80 -14.35 -14.88
C PRO A 35 -14.75 -14.56 -15.97
N VAL A 36 -13.49 -14.37 -15.61
CA VAL A 36 -12.31 -14.59 -16.45
C VAL A 36 -11.32 -15.51 -15.73
N VAL A 37 -10.44 -16.16 -16.48
CA VAL A 37 -9.32 -16.93 -15.90
C VAL A 37 -8.07 -16.05 -15.95
N VAL A 38 -7.38 -15.95 -14.83
CA VAL A 38 -6.14 -15.15 -14.68
C VAL A 38 -5.04 -15.96 -14.02
N SER A 39 -3.81 -15.49 -14.11
CA SER A 39 -2.69 -16.07 -13.36
C SER A 39 -2.86 -15.89 -11.84
N LEU A 40 -2.17 -16.70 -11.04
CA LEU A 40 -2.18 -16.60 -9.58
C LEU A 40 -1.83 -15.19 -9.09
N GLN A 41 -0.80 -14.55 -9.66
CA GLN A 41 -0.36 -13.20 -9.30
C GLN A 41 -1.44 -12.16 -9.59
N GLU A 42 -2.09 -12.29 -10.75
CA GLU A 42 -3.18 -11.39 -11.15
C GLU A 42 -4.47 -11.64 -10.36
N ALA A 43 -4.62 -12.78 -9.67
CA ALA A 43 -5.81 -13.08 -8.89
C ALA A 43 -5.92 -12.20 -7.62
N LEU A 44 -4.81 -11.64 -7.13
CA LEU A 44 -4.77 -10.82 -5.92
C LEU A 44 -5.81 -9.67 -5.96
N GLY A 45 -6.57 -9.56 -4.89
CA GLY A 45 -7.59 -8.54 -4.69
C GLY A 45 -8.92 -8.78 -5.42
N LYS A 46 -8.99 -9.76 -6.33
CA LYS A 46 -10.21 -10.16 -7.06
C LYS A 46 -11.07 -11.13 -6.26
N VAL A 47 -12.28 -11.39 -6.74
CA VAL A 47 -13.23 -12.30 -6.11
C VAL A 47 -13.30 -13.62 -6.88
N LEU A 48 -13.22 -14.75 -6.18
CA LEU A 48 -13.33 -16.08 -6.77
C LEU A 48 -14.69 -16.30 -7.44
N ALA A 49 -14.65 -16.91 -8.62
CA ALA A 49 -15.84 -17.27 -9.38
C ALA A 49 -16.10 -18.79 -9.41
N GLU A 50 -15.28 -19.57 -8.70
CA GLU A 50 -15.47 -21.00 -8.48
C GLU A 50 -14.87 -21.43 -7.13
N ASP A 51 -15.33 -22.56 -6.60
CA ASP A 51 -14.79 -23.17 -5.39
C ASP A 51 -13.47 -23.88 -5.72
N ILE A 52 -12.50 -23.77 -4.81
CA ILE A 52 -11.20 -24.43 -4.93
C ILE A 52 -11.15 -25.62 -3.98
N ARG A 53 -10.86 -26.80 -4.52
CA ARG A 53 -10.69 -28.03 -3.74
C ARG A 53 -9.22 -28.45 -3.71
N ALA A 54 -8.76 -28.94 -2.57
CA ALA A 54 -7.41 -29.46 -2.43
C ALA A 54 -7.28 -30.83 -3.15
N PRO A 55 -6.38 -30.99 -4.13
CA PRO A 55 -6.20 -32.27 -4.82
C PRO A 55 -5.55 -33.34 -3.93
N ASP A 56 -4.79 -32.89 -2.93
CA ASP A 56 -3.97 -33.69 -2.03
C ASP A 56 -4.11 -33.17 -0.59
N PRO A 57 -3.86 -34.00 0.43
CA PRO A 57 -3.89 -33.55 1.82
C PRO A 57 -2.65 -32.72 2.18
N LEU A 58 -2.77 -31.88 3.21
CA LEU A 58 -1.65 -31.17 3.84
C LEU A 58 -1.55 -31.51 5.34
N PRO A 59 -0.40 -32.01 5.83
CA PRO A 59 0.72 -32.52 5.01
C PRO A 59 0.31 -33.79 4.24
N PRO A 60 0.99 -34.11 3.12
CA PRO A 60 0.69 -35.30 2.32
C PRO A 60 1.27 -36.61 2.89
N TYR A 61 2.14 -36.50 3.90
CA TYR A 61 2.75 -37.59 4.65
C TYR A 61 2.77 -37.22 6.14
N PRO A 62 2.90 -38.18 7.08
CA PRO A 62 3.08 -37.85 8.49
C PRO A 62 4.38 -37.06 8.67
N ALA A 63 4.29 -35.83 9.18
CA ALA A 63 5.42 -34.91 9.24
C ALA A 63 5.79 -34.56 10.68
N SER A 64 7.08 -34.39 10.96
CA SER A 64 7.55 -33.91 12.26
C SER A 64 7.15 -32.45 12.50
N VAL A 65 6.68 -32.14 13.70
CA VAL A 65 6.44 -30.76 14.18
C VAL A 65 7.74 -30.11 14.65
N LYS A 66 8.73 -30.90 15.04
CA LYS A 66 9.97 -30.45 15.70
C LYS A 66 11.22 -31.01 15.02
N ASP A 67 12.34 -30.33 15.24
CA ASP A 67 13.65 -30.94 15.08
C ASP A 67 13.93 -31.84 16.29
N GLY A 68 14.36 -33.08 16.06
CA GLY A 68 14.51 -34.05 17.14
C GLY A 68 14.61 -35.48 16.64
N TYR A 69 14.00 -36.41 17.37
CA TYR A 69 14.08 -37.84 17.08
C TYR A 69 12.69 -38.46 17.02
N ALA A 70 12.39 -39.13 15.91
CA ALA A 70 11.25 -40.00 15.78
C ALA A 70 11.51 -41.30 16.53
N VAL A 71 10.60 -41.65 17.43
CA VAL A 71 10.73 -42.74 18.40
C VAL A 71 9.47 -43.60 18.41
N ILE A 72 9.57 -44.77 19.04
CA ILE A 72 8.40 -45.51 19.52
C ILE A 72 8.14 -45.08 20.96
N ALA A 73 6.98 -44.47 21.19
CA ALA A 73 6.66 -43.83 22.47
C ALA A 73 6.72 -44.80 23.67
N SER A 74 6.47 -46.09 23.46
CA SER A 74 6.52 -47.09 24.54
C SER A 74 7.93 -47.44 25.02
N ASP A 75 8.98 -47.09 24.28
CA ASP A 75 10.37 -47.38 24.69
C ASP A 75 10.80 -46.51 25.88
N GLY A 76 10.32 -45.26 25.94
CA GLY A 76 10.58 -44.34 27.06
C GLY A 76 12.00 -43.75 27.08
N PRO A 77 12.40 -43.10 28.18
CA PRO A 77 13.75 -42.53 28.33
C PRO A 77 14.85 -43.59 28.25
N GLY A 78 15.93 -43.31 27.52
CA GLY A 78 17.04 -44.25 27.35
C GLY A 78 17.97 -43.92 26.18
N GLU A 79 19.04 -44.70 26.04
CA GLU A 79 20.02 -44.55 24.96
C GLU A 79 19.72 -45.45 23.77
N TYR A 80 19.56 -44.85 22.60
CA TYR A 80 19.18 -45.54 21.36
C TYR A 80 20.16 -45.24 20.21
N PRO A 81 20.41 -46.21 19.32
CA PRO A 81 21.08 -45.96 18.06
C PRO A 81 20.17 -45.17 17.10
N VAL A 82 20.76 -44.22 16.40
CA VAL A 82 20.09 -43.46 15.34
C VAL A 82 20.26 -44.22 14.03
N ILE A 83 19.19 -44.82 13.53
CA ILE A 83 19.24 -45.77 12.39
C ILE A 83 19.04 -45.10 11.03
N THR A 84 18.49 -43.89 11.00
CA THR A 84 18.35 -43.06 9.81
C THR A 84 18.17 -41.60 10.20
N GLU A 85 18.31 -40.71 9.22
CA GLU A 85 18.00 -39.29 9.33
C GLU A 85 16.96 -38.95 8.26
N SER A 86 15.89 -38.23 8.62
CA SER A 86 14.79 -37.89 7.73
C SER A 86 14.48 -36.39 7.77
N ARG A 87 14.87 -35.68 6.71
CA ARG A 87 14.74 -34.22 6.63
C ARG A 87 13.70 -33.80 5.59
N ALA A 88 13.76 -34.39 4.41
CA ALA A 88 12.85 -34.09 3.30
C ALA A 88 12.87 -35.19 2.23
N GLY A 89 11.96 -35.11 1.26
CA GLY A 89 12.00 -35.97 0.07
C GLY A 89 11.94 -37.46 0.42
N ASN A 90 12.90 -38.24 -0.09
CA ASN A 90 12.97 -39.69 0.06
C ASN A 90 13.79 -40.14 1.28
N ASP A 91 14.14 -39.24 2.19
CA ASP A 91 14.95 -39.60 3.35
C ASP A 91 14.23 -40.66 4.22
N GLY A 92 14.97 -41.67 4.68
CA GLY A 92 14.41 -42.77 5.48
C GLY A 92 13.46 -43.70 4.72
N LEU A 93 13.30 -43.56 3.40
CA LEU A 93 12.43 -44.45 2.61
C LEU A 93 12.92 -45.90 2.71
N GLY A 94 12.00 -46.80 3.08
CA GLY A 94 12.30 -48.22 3.27
C GLY A 94 12.98 -48.56 4.60
N VAL A 95 13.24 -47.58 5.46
CA VAL A 95 13.75 -47.80 6.83
C VAL A 95 12.58 -47.80 7.81
N THR A 96 12.50 -48.83 8.64
CA THR A 96 11.51 -48.93 9.72
C THR A 96 12.17 -48.70 11.07
N VAL A 97 11.69 -47.72 11.83
CA VAL A 97 12.04 -47.53 13.24
C VAL A 97 11.39 -48.65 14.05
N THR A 98 12.23 -49.49 14.66
CA THR A 98 11.83 -50.63 15.49
C THR A 98 12.06 -50.36 16.97
N PRO A 99 11.43 -51.09 17.91
CA PRO A 99 11.65 -50.89 19.34
C PRO A 99 13.14 -50.92 19.70
N GLY A 100 13.60 -49.95 20.48
CA GLY A 100 15.00 -49.77 20.84
C GLY A 100 15.85 -49.05 19.79
N THR A 101 15.25 -48.41 18.79
CA THR A 101 15.94 -47.58 17.77
C THR A 101 15.21 -46.26 17.56
N VAL A 102 15.92 -45.25 17.03
CA VAL A 102 15.32 -43.94 16.73
C VAL A 102 15.80 -43.42 15.38
N ALA A 103 15.09 -42.46 14.81
CA ALA A 103 15.51 -41.73 13.61
C ALA A 103 15.62 -40.24 13.91
N TYR A 104 16.68 -39.58 13.45
CA TYR A 104 16.74 -38.12 13.51
C TYR A 104 15.75 -37.53 12.51
N VAL A 105 14.98 -36.53 12.92
CA VAL A 105 14.02 -35.83 12.05
C VAL A 105 14.16 -34.32 12.22
N THR A 106 13.96 -33.59 11.13
CA THR A 106 13.78 -32.13 11.19
C THR A 106 12.31 -31.75 11.05
N THR A 107 11.96 -30.53 11.42
CA THR A 107 10.62 -29.96 11.24
C THR A 107 10.21 -30.05 9.78
N GLY A 108 9.05 -30.67 9.51
CA GLY A 108 8.55 -30.94 8.15
C GLY A 108 9.08 -32.22 7.50
N GLY A 109 10.05 -32.89 8.10
CA GLY A 109 10.58 -34.17 7.63
C GLY A 109 9.57 -35.32 7.76
N PRO A 110 9.55 -36.27 6.81
CA PRO A 110 8.65 -37.40 6.87
C PRO A 110 9.01 -38.32 8.05
N ILE A 111 8.01 -38.71 8.84
CA ILE A 111 8.19 -39.66 9.94
C ILE A 111 8.44 -41.06 9.32
N PRO A 112 9.58 -41.72 9.58
CA PRO A 112 9.83 -43.06 9.08
C PRO A 112 8.82 -44.07 9.62
N ASP A 113 8.56 -45.13 8.85
CA ASP A 113 7.63 -46.18 9.23
C ASP A 113 8.01 -46.78 10.59
N GLY A 114 7.01 -47.13 11.41
CA GLY A 114 7.19 -47.73 12.73
C GLY A 114 7.34 -46.72 13.88
N ALA A 115 7.84 -45.50 13.63
CA ALA A 115 7.85 -44.45 14.64
C ALA A 115 6.41 -43.92 14.89
N ASP A 116 6.10 -43.60 16.14
CA ASP A 116 4.76 -43.14 16.53
C ASP A 116 4.73 -41.89 17.40
N ALA A 117 5.89 -41.29 17.71
CA ALA A 117 6.03 -39.99 18.34
C ALA A 117 7.35 -39.31 17.93
N VAL A 118 7.46 -38.01 18.16
CA VAL A 118 8.72 -37.26 18.09
C VAL A 118 9.07 -36.72 19.47
N VAL A 119 10.36 -36.75 19.81
CA VAL A 119 10.93 -36.03 20.96
C VAL A 119 11.82 -34.92 20.42
N GLN A 120 11.53 -33.68 20.78
CA GLN A 120 12.31 -32.51 20.35
C GLN A 120 13.77 -32.60 20.82
N VAL A 121 14.70 -32.04 20.05
CA VAL A 121 16.14 -32.18 20.28
C VAL A 121 16.57 -31.68 21.67
N GLU A 122 15.90 -30.67 22.21
CA GLU A 122 16.14 -30.11 23.54
C GLU A 122 15.93 -31.12 24.68
N ASP A 123 15.09 -32.13 24.45
CA ASP A 123 14.80 -33.21 25.40
C ASP A 123 15.63 -34.48 25.09
N THR A 124 16.77 -34.30 24.42
CA THR A 124 17.71 -35.36 24.07
C THR A 124 19.16 -34.95 24.30
N LYS A 125 20.06 -35.93 24.36
CA LYS A 125 21.50 -35.71 24.45
C LYS A 125 22.24 -36.70 23.55
N VAL A 126 23.00 -36.20 22.57
CA VAL A 126 23.83 -37.05 21.70
C VAL A 126 24.91 -37.75 22.55
N ILE A 127 25.14 -39.03 22.27
CA ILE A 127 26.10 -39.88 22.98
C ILE A 127 27.14 -40.40 21.98
N GLY A 128 28.43 -40.23 22.30
CA GLY A 128 29.55 -40.64 21.45
C GLY A 128 30.29 -39.47 20.79
N ASP A 129 31.44 -39.76 20.19
CA ASP A 129 32.29 -38.78 19.48
C ASP A 129 31.84 -38.69 18.00
N GLU A 130 31.91 -37.49 17.38
CA GLU A 130 31.43 -37.25 15.99
C GLU A 130 32.12 -38.14 14.93
N SER A 131 33.19 -38.84 15.30
CA SER A 131 34.05 -39.67 14.46
C SER A 131 33.68 -41.16 14.42
N THR A 132 32.60 -41.60 15.08
CA THR A 132 32.19 -43.02 15.11
C THR A 132 31.02 -43.31 14.16
N ASP A 133 31.10 -44.42 13.41
CA ASP A 133 30.12 -44.85 12.38
C ASP A 133 28.69 -45.11 12.91
N SER A 134 28.46 -45.10 14.23
CA SER A 134 27.14 -45.33 14.84
C SER A 134 26.71 -44.19 15.74
N LYS A 135 25.91 -43.26 15.21
CA LYS A 135 25.31 -42.18 16.00
C LYS A 135 24.36 -42.75 17.06
N ARG A 136 24.47 -42.26 18.30
CA ARG A 136 23.58 -42.62 19.42
C ARG A 136 23.03 -41.37 20.09
N VAL A 137 21.84 -41.49 20.68
CA VAL A 137 21.19 -40.41 21.42
C VAL A 137 20.53 -40.96 22.67
N ASN A 138 20.62 -40.20 23.76
CA ASN A 138 19.87 -40.41 24.99
C ASN A 138 18.59 -39.58 24.95
N ILE A 139 17.43 -40.24 24.97
CA ILE A 139 16.11 -39.62 25.09
C ILE A 139 15.84 -39.39 26.58
N LEU A 140 15.57 -38.14 26.98
CA LEU A 140 15.53 -37.75 28.39
C LEU A 140 14.12 -37.84 28.99
N ILE A 141 13.07 -37.90 28.15
CA ILE A 141 11.68 -37.80 28.58
C ILE A 141 10.83 -38.98 28.09
N GLN A 142 9.75 -39.26 28.82
CA GLN A 142 8.69 -40.14 28.35
C GLN A 142 7.74 -39.35 27.45
N THR A 143 7.61 -39.74 26.18
CA THR A 143 6.63 -39.15 25.25
C THR A 143 5.34 -39.98 25.15
N LYS A 144 4.37 -39.52 24.36
CA LYS A 144 3.11 -40.22 24.08
C LYS A 144 2.95 -40.42 22.58
N LYS A 145 2.25 -41.48 22.21
CA LYS A 145 1.89 -41.75 20.82
C LYS A 145 1.17 -40.54 20.20
N GLY A 146 1.65 -40.10 19.05
CA GLY A 146 1.16 -38.98 18.26
C GLY A 146 1.73 -37.61 18.65
N THR A 147 2.54 -37.51 19.72
CA THR A 147 3.18 -36.25 20.10
C THR A 147 4.11 -35.77 18.99
N ASP A 148 4.00 -34.48 18.65
CA ASP A 148 4.82 -33.78 17.66
C ASP A 148 4.84 -34.41 16.26
N ILE A 149 3.76 -35.14 15.91
CA ILE A 149 3.51 -35.63 14.54
C ILE A 149 2.26 -34.95 13.97
N ARG A 150 2.44 -34.23 12.87
CA ARG A 150 1.33 -33.81 12.00
C ARG A 150 0.90 -35.00 11.15
N ARG A 151 -0.29 -35.53 11.41
CA ARG A 151 -0.88 -36.62 10.63
C ARG A 151 -1.23 -36.14 9.23
N VAL A 152 -1.30 -37.06 8.27
CA VAL A 152 -1.72 -36.76 6.90
C VAL A 152 -3.06 -36.01 6.92
N GLY A 153 -3.10 -34.87 6.24
CA GLY A 153 -4.31 -34.07 6.07
C GLY A 153 -4.82 -33.35 7.32
N CYS A 154 -4.02 -33.25 8.39
CA CYS A 154 -4.48 -32.57 9.62
C CYS A 154 -4.72 -31.07 9.43
N ASP A 155 -4.04 -30.43 8.47
CA ASP A 155 -4.25 -29.01 8.14
C ASP A 155 -5.29 -28.85 7.01
N ILE A 156 -5.17 -29.66 5.96
CA ILE A 156 -6.11 -29.68 4.84
C ILE A 156 -6.37 -31.13 4.45
N GLU A 157 -7.62 -31.58 4.51
CA GLU A 157 -7.99 -32.89 4.00
C GLU A 157 -8.04 -32.89 2.47
N LYS A 158 -7.74 -34.05 1.86
CA LYS A 158 -7.93 -34.23 0.43
C LYS A 158 -9.39 -33.98 0.05
N ASP A 159 -9.59 -33.34 -1.10
CA ASP A 159 -10.89 -32.95 -1.68
C ASP A 159 -11.67 -31.88 -0.88
N ALA A 160 -11.13 -31.37 0.24
CA ALA A 160 -11.74 -30.30 1.00
C ALA A 160 -11.80 -28.99 0.18
N THR A 161 -12.90 -28.25 0.29
CA THR A 161 -13.01 -26.90 -0.27
C THR A 161 -12.19 -25.94 0.59
N VAL A 162 -11.06 -25.46 0.07
CA VAL A 162 -10.13 -24.56 0.76
C VAL A 162 -10.50 -23.08 0.58
N LEU A 163 -11.15 -22.75 -0.53
CA LEU A 163 -11.67 -21.41 -0.82
C LEU A 163 -13.02 -21.52 -1.55
N LYS A 164 -13.93 -20.57 -1.28
CA LYS A 164 -15.29 -20.57 -1.83
C LYS A 164 -15.50 -19.47 -2.87
N THR A 165 -16.37 -19.75 -3.82
CA THR A 165 -16.89 -18.75 -4.75
C THR A 165 -17.44 -17.54 -3.99
N GLY A 166 -17.06 -16.33 -4.42
CA GLY A 166 -17.46 -15.09 -3.77
C GLY A 166 -16.50 -14.60 -2.67
N GLU A 167 -15.46 -15.37 -2.33
CA GLU A 167 -14.39 -14.92 -1.45
C GLU A 167 -13.40 -14.01 -2.19
N ARG A 168 -12.94 -12.97 -1.49
CA ARG A 168 -11.92 -12.06 -2.00
C ARG A 168 -10.53 -12.64 -1.72
N ILE A 169 -9.68 -12.65 -2.73
CA ILE A 169 -8.34 -13.23 -2.66
C ILE A 169 -7.36 -12.21 -2.04
N GLY A 170 -6.90 -12.46 -0.83
CA GLY A 170 -5.77 -11.78 -0.18
C GLY A 170 -4.50 -12.66 -0.18
N ALA A 171 -3.52 -12.30 0.64
CA ALA A 171 -2.24 -13.02 0.69
C ALA A 171 -2.37 -14.47 1.18
N SER A 172 -3.20 -14.72 2.19
CA SER A 172 -3.48 -16.08 2.69
C SER A 172 -4.15 -16.94 1.63
N GLU A 173 -5.09 -16.38 0.89
CA GLU A 173 -5.83 -17.09 -0.15
C GLU A 173 -4.92 -17.44 -1.34
N ILE A 174 -3.98 -16.56 -1.71
CA ILE A 174 -2.90 -16.87 -2.67
C ILE A 174 -2.05 -18.05 -2.18
N GLY A 175 -1.67 -18.06 -0.90
CA GLY A 175 -0.93 -19.18 -0.31
C GLY A 175 -1.70 -20.49 -0.36
N LEU A 176 -3.01 -20.47 -0.11
CA LEU A 176 -3.88 -21.65 -0.22
C LEU A 176 -4.04 -22.14 -1.66
N LEU A 177 -4.20 -21.23 -2.62
CA LEU A 177 -4.21 -21.56 -4.05
C LEU A 177 -2.91 -22.25 -4.48
N ALA A 178 -1.76 -21.69 -4.10
CA ALA A 178 -0.45 -22.28 -4.37
C ALA A 178 -0.28 -23.65 -3.71
N THR A 179 -0.73 -23.79 -2.45
CA THR A 179 -0.71 -25.06 -1.71
C THR A 179 -1.52 -26.14 -2.42
N ALA A 180 -2.66 -25.77 -3.02
CA ALA A 180 -3.50 -26.66 -3.82
C ALA A 180 -3.01 -26.86 -5.27
N GLY A 181 -1.86 -26.29 -5.65
CA GLY A 181 -1.31 -26.38 -7.01
C GLY A 181 -2.08 -25.58 -8.07
N VAL A 182 -2.91 -24.60 -7.66
CA VAL A 182 -3.74 -23.80 -8.56
C VAL A 182 -2.98 -22.54 -9.00
N THR A 183 -2.60 -22.50 -10.27
CA THR A 183 -1.85 -21.37 -10.87
C THR A 183 -2.68 -20.52 -11.85
N LEU A 184 -3.82 -21.04 -12.28
CA LEU A 184 -4.83 -20.34 -13.09
C LEU A 184 -6.14 -20.31 -12.30
N VAL A 185 -6.67 -19.11 -12.06
CA VAL A 185 -7.78 -18.90 -11.13
C VAL A 185 -8.94 -18.23 -11.86
N LYS A 186 -10.13 -18.81 -11.76
CA LYS A 186 -11.35 -18.18 -12.29
C LYS A 186 -11.89 -17.15 -11.30
N VAL A 187 -11.97 -15.90 -11.73
CA VAL A 187 -12.31 -14.75 -10.89
C VAL A 187 -13.26 -13.80 -11.61
N TYR A 188 -13.99 -12.99 -10.85
CA TYR A 188 -14.67 -11.82 -11.39
C TYR A 188 -13.64 -10.70 -11.68
N PRO A 189 -13.63 -10.13 -12.90
CA PRO A 189 -12.71 -9.05 -13.24
C PRO A 189 -13.11 -7.73 -12.58
N MET A 190 -12.16 -6.81 -12.49
CA MET A 190 -12.43 -5.42 -12.10
C MET A 190 -13.02 -4.65 -13.28
N PRO A 191 -14.00 -3.76 -13.08
CA PRO A 191 -14.55 -2.95 -14.16
C PRO A 191 -13.52 -1.99 -14.74
N THR A 192 -13.61 -1.73 -16.04
CA THR A 192 -12.91 -0.62 -16.70
C THR A 192 -13.76 0.64 -16.58
N VAL A 193 -13.15 1.75 -16.17
CA VAL A 193 -13.85 2.99 -15.84
C VAL A 193 -13.32 4.14 -16.70
N ALA A 194 -14.19 4.74 -17.50
CA ALA A 194 -13.89 5.98 -18.22
C ALA A 194 -14.12 7.19 -17.30
N VAL A 195 -13.24 8.18 -17.36
CA VAL A 195 -13.32 9.39 -16.53
C VAL A 195 -13.15 10.63 -17.40
N LEU A 196 -14.05 11.60 -17.27
CA LEU A 196 -13.96 12.92 -17.91
C LEU A 196 -14.44 14.04 -16.98
N SER A 197 -13.94 15.24 -17.21
CA SER A 197 -14.46 16.48 -16.60
C SER A 197 -15.09 17.37 -17.67
N THR A 198 -16.12 18.13 -17.32
CA THR A 198 -16.78 19.09 -18.22
C THR A 198 -16.74 20.50 -17.64
N GLY A 199 -16.36 21.49 -18.45
CA GLY A 199 -16.45 22.90 -18.07
C GLY A 199 -15.55 23.83 -18.89
N ASP A 200 -16.10 24.94 -19.36
CA ASP A 200 -15.35 25.98 -20.06
C ASP A 200 -14.32 26.68 -19.16
N GLU A 201 -14.54 26.69 -17.84
CA GLU A 201 -13.60 27.23 -16.85
C GLU A 201 -12.35 26.36 -16.64
N LEU A 202 -12.40 25.10 -17.07
CA LEU A 202 -11.36 24.13 -16.74
C LEU A 202 -10.12 24.30 -17.62
N VAL A 203 -8.96 24.16 -16.96
CA VAL A 203 -7.65 24.00 -17.60
C VAL A 203 -6.94 22.79 -17.02
N GLU A 204 -5.98 22.24 -17.77
CA GLU A 204 -5.17 21.11 -17.31
C GLU A 204 -4.43 21.43 -15.98
N PRO A 205 -4.19 20.42 -15.11
CA PRO A 205 -3.43 20.61 -13.87
C PRO A 205 -2.02 21.19 -14.08
N THR A 206 -1.43 20.97 -15.25
CA THR A 206 -0.11 21.47 -15.64
C THR A 206 -0.08 22.97 -15.94
N ALA A 207 -1.24 23.64 -16.05
CA ALA A 207 -1.32 25.07 -16.29
C ALA A 207 -0.57 25.86 -15.21
N LYS A 208 0.47 26.59 -15.61
CA LYS A 208 1.31 27.38 -14.69
C LYS A 208 0.58 28.61 -14.15
N THR A 209 -0.06 29.37 -15.03
CA THR A 209 -0.81 30.59 -14.71
C THR A 209 -2.26 30.41 -15.11
N LEU A 210 -3.19 30.94 -14.31
CA LEU A 210 -4.62 30.89 -14.60
C LEU A 210 -5.07 32.19 -15.24
N GLY A 211 -5.83 32.08 -16.34
CA GLY A 211 -6.57 33.20 -16.91
C GLY A 211 -7.78 33.58 -16.05
N ARG A 212 -8.43 34.69 -16.40
CA ARG A 212 -9.66 35.14 -15.74
C ARG A 212 -10.75 34.07 -15.89
N GLY A 213 -11.35 33.68 -14.77
CA GLY A 213 -12.46 32.71 -14.75
C GLY A 213 -12.01 31.27 -15.00
N GLN A 214 -10.71 30.96 -14.89
CA GLN A 214 -10.20 29.60 -15.04
C GLN A 214 -9.84 28.97 -13.70
N ILE A 215 -10.04 27.66 -13.59
CA ILE A 215 -9.56 26.82 -12.50
C ILE A 215 -8.98 25.52 -13.06
N ARG A 216 -8.02 24.93 -12.34
CA ARG A 216 -7.45 23.63 -12.75
C ARG A 216 -8.45 22.51 -12.50
N ASP A 217 -8.51 21.56 -13.43
CA ASP A 217 -9.31 20.34 -13.28
C ASP A 217 -8.71 19.43 -12.20
N SER A 218 -9.24 19.55 -10.98
CA SER A 218 -8.84 18.69 -9.86
C SER A 218 -9.65 17.42 -9.77
N ASN A 219 -10.88 17.41 -10.27
CA ASN A 219 -11.79 16.28 -10.11
C ASN A 219 -11.35 15.07 -10.93
N ARG A 220 -10.92 15.26 -12.18
CA ARG A 220 -10.48 14.14 -13.03
C ARG A 220 -9.28 13.44 -12.42
N ALA A 221 -8.22 14.18 -12.06
CA ALA A 221 -7.06 13.60 -11.39
C ALA A 221 -7.43 12.90 -10.07
N MET A 222 -8.33 13.49 -9.28
CA MET A 222 -8.83 12.89 -8.04
C MET A 222 -9.62 11.60 -8.28
N LEU A 223 -10.48 11.54 -9.30
CA LEU A 223 -11.25 10.36 -9.67
C LEU A 223 -10.38 9.27 -10.27
N VAL A 224 -9.42 9.60 -11.13
CA VAL A 224 -8.41 8.67 -11.65
C VAL A 224 -7.71 7.98 -10.48
N ALA A 225 -7.20 8.76 -9.51
CA ALA A 225 -6.57 8.21 -8.32
C ALA A 225 -7.53 7.34 -7.48
N ALA A 226 -8.76 7.78 -7.28
CA ALA A 226 -9.75 7.05 -6.48
C ALA A 226 -10.16 5.71 -7.15
N VAL A 227 -10.26 5.68 -8.48
CA VAL A 227 -10.52 4.46 -9.25
C VAL A 227 -9.32 3.51 -9.23
N MET A 228 -8.10 4.03 -9.34
CA MET A 228 -6.88 3.23 -9.20
C MET A 228 -6.77 2.58 -7.82
N GLN A 229 -7.16 3.27 -6.75
CA GLN A 229 -7.22 2.69 -5.41
C GLN A 229 -8.21 1.52 -5.31
N GLN A 230 -9.25 1.50 -6.15
CA GLN A 230 -10.17 0.36 -6.27
C GLN A 230 -9.64 -0.75 -7.19
N GLN A 231 -8.40 -0.67 -7.69
CA GLN A 231 -7.76 -1.67 -8.58
C GLN A 231 -8.43 -1.81 -9.95
N CYS A 232 -9.11 -0.76 -10.43
CA CYS A 232 -9.78 -0.74 -11.73
C CYS A 232 -8.87 -0.14 -12.82
N LYS A 233 -9.05 -0.60 -14.07
CA LYS A 233 -8.45 0.04 -15.24
C LYS A 233 -9.15 1.38 -15.51
N VAL A 234 -8.37 2.43 -15.75
CA VAL A 234 -8.89 3.78 -16.03
C VAL A 234 -8.71 4.12 -17.50
N VAL A 235 -9.72 4.72 -18.11
CA VAL A 235 -9.66 5.38 -19.42
C VAL A 235 -9.88 6.87 -19.20
N ASP A 236 -8.81 7.66 -19.20
CA ASP A 236 -8.88 9.12 -19.03
C ASP A 236 -9.25 9.77 -20.37
N LEU A 237 -10.45 10.37 -20.44
CA LEU A 237 -10.98 11.04 -21.63
C LEU A 237 -10.77 12.57 -21.60
N GLY A 238 -10.06 13.09 -20.60
CA GLY A 238 -9.67 14.49 -20.54
C GLY A 238 -10.76 15.47 -20.11
N ILE A 239 -10.53 16.74 -20.45
CA ILE A 239 -11.47 17.84 -20.27
C ILE A 239 -12.30 17.98 -21.54
N VAL A 240 -13.63 18.00 -21.39
CA VAL A 240 -14.58 18.29 -22.45
C VAL A 240 -15.16 19.69 -22.21
N ARG A 241 -15.26 20.51 -23.27
CA ARG A 241 -15.87 21.85 -23.17
C ARG A 241 -17.38 21.75 -23.01
N ASP A 242 -18.01 22.86 -22.64
CA ASP A 242 -19.47 22.96 -22.53
C ASP A 242 -20.09 23.12 -23.94
N ASP A 243 -19.80 22.16 -24.81
CA ASP A 243 -20.37 22.00 -26.15
C ASP A 243 -21.11 20.66 -26.23
N ARG A 244 -22.39 20.71 -26.60
CA ARG A 244 -23.25 19.52 -26.64
C ARG A 244 -22.72 18.45 -27.59
N LYS A 245 -22.24 18.84 -28.78
CA LYS A 245 -21.81 17.88 -29.82
C LYS A 245 -20.49 17.23 -29.44
N GLU A 246 -19.57 17.98 -28.85
CA GLU A 246 -18.31 17.45 -28.36
C GLU A 246 -18.53 16.44 -27.24
N LEU A 247 -19.36 16.78 -26.25
CA LEU A 247 -19.70 15.87 -25.16
C LEU A 247 -20.45 14.63 -25.65
N GLU A 248 -21.37 14.79 -26.59
CA GLU A 248 -22.08 13.67 -27.21
C GLU A 248 -21.12 12.68 -27.88
N ARG A 249 -20.18 13.19 -28.69
CA ARG A 249 -19.17 12.38 -29.38
C ARG A 249 -18.29 11.62 -28.39
N ILE A 250 -17.77 12.29 -27.35
CA ILE A 250 -16.93 11.65 -26.34
C ILE A 250 -17.70 10.59 -25.55
N LEU A 251 -18.98 10.83 -25.23
CA LEU A 251 -19.81 9.82 -24.57
C LEU A 251 -20.03 8.60 -25.47
N ASP A 252 -20.28 8.78 -26.77
CA ASP A 252 -20.41 7.67 -27.72
C ASP A 252 -19.12 6.87 -27.88
N GLU A 253 -17.97 7.54 -27.92
CA GLU A 253 -16.65 6.91 -27.91
C GLU A 253 -16.42 6.10 -26.64
N ALA A 254 -16.76 6.67 -25.47
CA ALA A 254 -16.65 5.97 -24.20
C ALA A 254 -17.54 4.72 -24.17
N ILE A 255 -18.82 4.84 -24.55
CA ILE A 255 -19.77 3.71 -24.60
C ILE A 255 -19.27 2.62 -25.56
N SER A 256 -18.76 3.00 -26.72
CA SER A 256 -18.27 2.06 -27.74
C SER A 256 -16.87 1.49 -27.48
N SER A 257 -16.13 2.02 -26.50
CA SER A 257 -14.79 1.51 -26.12
C SER A 257 -14.83 0.25 -25.25
N GLY A 258 -16.01 -0.16 -24.77
CA GLY A 258 -16.20 -1.37 -23.97
C GLY A 258 -16.00 -1.19 -22.45
N VAL A 259 -15.89 0.06 -21.96
CA VAL A 259 -15.88 0.34 -20.51
C VAL A 259 -17.16 -0.14 -19.83
N ASP A 260 -17.08 -0.40 -18.53
CA ASP A 260 -18.21 -0.81 -17.70
C ASP A 260 -18.90 0.39 -17.04
N ILE A 261 -18.10 1.41 -16.69
CA ILE A 261 -18.54 2.59 -15.96
C ILE A 261 -18.02 3.85 -16.66
N ILE A 262 -18.86 4.87 -16.78
CA ILE A 262 -18.48 6.24 -17.19
C ILE A 262 -18.69 7.17 -16.00
N LEU A 263 -17.65 7.90 -15.61
CA LEU A 263 -17.70 8.95 -14.60
C LEU A 263 -17.49 10.31 -15.27
N THR A 264 -18.51 11.16 -15.21
CA THR A 264 -18.36 12.57 -15.60
C THR A 264 -18.34 13.43 -14.33
N SER A 265 -17.58 14.53 -14.34
CA SER A 265 -17.62 15.53 -13.26
C SER A 265 -17.89 16.92 -13.82
N GLY A 266 -18.86 17.63 -13.24
CA GLY A 266 -19.37 18.89 -13.81
C GLY A 266 -20.56 18.66 -14.74
N GLY A 267 -21.15 19.73 -15.29
CA GLY A 267 -22.19 19.63 -16.33
C GLY A 267 -23.53 19.01 -15.88
N VAL A 268 -23.75 18.85 -14.56
CA VAL A 268 -24.91 18.13 -13.97
C VAL A 268 -25.74 18.99 -13.01
N SER A 269 -25.62 20.31 -13.04
CA SER A 269 -26.34 21.21 -12.14
C SER A 269 -27.68 21.67 -12.76
N MET A 270 -27.90 22.99 -12.82
CA MET A 270 -29.06 23.69 -13.36
C MET A 270 -28.65 24.78 -14.37
N GLY A 271 -27.41 24.74 -14.85
CA GLY A 271 -26.90 25.66 -15.87
C GLY A 271 -27.55 25.40 -17.22
N ASP A 272 -27.62 26.45 -18.05
CA ASP A 272 -28.11 26.39 -19.43
C ASP A 272 -27.21 25.54 -20.35
N ARG A 273 -25.94 25.35 -19.96
CA ARG A 273 -24.96 24.50 -20.66
C ARG A 273 -24.67 23.16 -19.96
N ASP A 274 -25.49 22.75 -19.00
CA ASP A 274 -25.36 21.44 -18.34
C ASP A 274 -25.89 20.32 -19.25
N PHE A 275 -25.06 19.86 -20.19
CA PHE A 275 -25.46 18.90 -21.22
C PHE A 275 -25.39 17.42 -20.78
N VAL A 276 -24.78 17.09 -19.65
CA VAL A 276 -24.63 15.70 -19.20
C VAL A 276 -25.99 15.03 -19.00
N LYS A 277 -26.89 15.65 -18.22
CA LYS A 277 -28.23 15.07 -17.95
C LYS A 277 -29.07 14.82 -19.22
N PRO A 278 -29.25 15.78 -20.14
CA PRO A 278 -30.05 15.55 -21.34
C PRO A 278 -29.40 14.50 -22.25
N LEU A 279 -28.06 14.47 -22.38
CA LEU A 279 -27.38 13.45 -23.19
C LEU A 279 -27.51 12.06 -22.57
N LEU A 280 -27.41 11.92 -21.24
CA LEU A 280 -27.65 10.64 -20.57
C LEU A 280 -29.10 10.15 -20.74
N LYS A 281 -30.08 11.06 -20.75
CA LYS A 281 -31.50 10.73 -20.99
C LYS A 281 -31.76 10.31 -22.45
N GLU A 282 -31.00 10.86 -23.39
CA GLU A 282 -31.08 10.50 -24.80
C GLU A 282 -30.41 9.14 -25.08
N LYS A 283 -29.26 8.88 -24.46
CA LYS A 283 -28.46 7.67 -24.69
C LYS A 283 -28.92 6.47 -23.86
N GLY A 284 -29.63 6.68 -22.75
CA GLY A 284 -30.05 5.60 -21.86
C GLY A 284 -31.13 5.99 -20.86
N LYS A 285 -31.31 5.14 -19.86
CA LYS A 285 -32.31 5.31 -18.80
C LYS A 285 -31.68 6.04 -17.62
N VAL A 286 -32.03 7.31 -17.42
CA VAL A 286 -31.71 8.04 -16.19
C VAL A 286 -32.63 7.57 -15.07
N HIS A 287 -32.05 7.01 -14.01
CA HIS A 287 -32.81 6.52 -12.85
C HIS A 287 -33.13 7.64 -11.86
N PHE A 288 -32.16 8.53 -11.61
CA PHE A 288 -32.34 9.72 -10.79
C PHE A 288 -31.34 10.80 -11.17
N SER A 289 -31.64 12.05 -10.82
CA SER A 289 -30.76 13.21 -11.05
C SER A 289 -30.65 14.17 -9.85
N LYS A 290 -31.27 13.79 -8.73
CA LYS A 290 -31.25 14.54 -7.47
C LYS A 290 -31.32 13.60 -6.28
N VAL A 291 -30.37 13.75 -5.36
CA VAL A 291 -30.30 12.98 -4.11
C VAL A 291 -30.43 13.91 -2.91
N LEU A 292 -31.20 13.51 -1.91
CA LEU A 292 -31.41 14.21 -0.65
C LEU A 292 -30.20 13.98 0.26
N MET A 293 -29.08 14.63 -0.08
CA MET A 293 -27.82 14.53 0.66
C MET A 293 -27.00 15.81 0.61
N LYS A 294 -26.11 15.96 1.59
CA LYS A 294 -25.12 17.02 1.66
C LYS A 294 -23.73 16.46 2.00
N PRO A 295 -22.67 16.81 1.24
CA PRO A 295 -22.71 17.34 -0.12
C PRO A 295 -23.24 16.28 -1.12
N GLY A 296 -23.52 16.64 -2.38
CA GLY A 296 -23.84 15.63 -3.41
C GLY A 296 -25.20 15.71 -4.12
N LYS A 297 -26.04 16.72 -3.80
CA LYS A 297 -27.40 16.84 -4.37
C LYS A 297 -27.57 16.53 -5.87
N PRO A 298 -26.74 17.06 -6.80
CA PRO A 298 -27.00 16.90 -8.23
C PRO A 298 -26.46 15.58 -8.85
N LEU A 299 -26.14 14.57 -8.02
CA LEU A 299 -25.74 13.27 -8.52
C LEU A 299 -26.79 12.71 -9.50
N THR A 300 -26.32 12.28 -10.66
CA THR A 300 -27.12 11.64 -11.70
C THR A 300 -26.61 10.24 -11.96
N PHE A 301 -27.51 9.28 -12.10
CA PHE A 301 -27.19 7.89 -12.44
C PHE A 301 -28.04 7.42 -13.62
N ALA A 302 -27.39 6.80 -14.60
CA ALA A 302 -28.04 6.27 -15.79
C ALA A 302 -27.49 4.90 -16.19
N GLU A 303 -28.35 4.12 -16.81
CA GLU A 303 -28.03 2.85 -17.46
C GLU A 303 -28.06 3.03 -18.98
N ILE A 304 -26.97 2.69 -19.67
CA ILE A 304 -26.85 2.82 -21.13
C ILE A 304 -26.60 1.45 -21.74
N SER A 305 -27.41 1.04 -22.73
CA SER A 305 -27.17 -0.18 -23.50
C SER A 305 -26.21 0.12 -24.65
N ALA A 306 -24.99 -0.40 -24.57
CA ALA A 306 -24.05 -0.35 -25.69
C ALA A 306 -24.54 -1.27 -26.80
N LYS A 307 -24.77 -0.70 -28.00
CA LYS A 307 -25.19 -1.49 -29.17
C LYS A 307 -24.09 -2.47 -29.55
N PRO A 308 -24.44 -3.70 -29.97
CA PRO A 308 -23.46 -4.67 -30.41
C PRO A 308 -22.70 -4.14 -31.63
N THR A 309 -21.37 -4.24 -31.58
CA THR A 309 -20.47 -3.98 -32.72
C THR A 309 -19.72 -5.27 -33.07
N LYS A 310 -18.95 -5.29 -34.16
CA LYS A 310 -18.18 -6.49 -34.54
C LYS A 310 -17.21 -6.99 -33.45
N SER A 311 -16.87 -6.13 -32.47
CA SER A 311 -15.94 -6.41 -31.37
C SER A 311 -16.57 -6.43 -29.98
N ILE A 312 -17.85 -6.05 -29.81
CA ILE A 312 -18.49 -5.89 -28.50
C ILE A 312 -19.87 -6.56 -28.49
N ILE A 313 -20.06 -7.51 -27.58
CA ILE A 313 -21.38 -8.07 -27.23
C ILE A 313 -22.21 -6.99 -26.56
N GLU A 314 -23.53 -6.99 -26.76
CA GLU A 314 -24.46 -6.11 -26.05
C GLU A 314 -24.14 -6.07 -24.54
N LYS A 315 -23.82 -4.89 -24.03
CA LYS A 315 -23.32 -4.68 -22.68
C LYS A 315 -23.93 -3.43 -22.08
N THR A 316 -24.29 -3.51 -20.80
CA THR A 316 -24.73 -2.34 -20.04
C THR A 316 -23.51 -1.52 -19.59
N VAL A 317 -23.55 -0.21 -19.84
CA VAL A 317 -22.60 0.78 -19.33
C VAL A 317 -23.30 1.64 -18.27
N LEU A 318 -22.70 1.75 -17.10
CA LEU A 318 -23.23 2.53 -15.98
C LEU A 318 -22.63 3.94 -16.00
N ALA A 319 -23.46 4.98 -16.09
CA ALA A 319 -23.01 6.35 -16.13
C ALA A 319 -23.34 7.10 -14.83
N PHE A 320 -22.31 7.67 -14.20
CA PHE A 320 -22.45 8.55 -13.04
C PHE A 320 -22.09 9.98 -13.43
N GLY A 321 -23.10 10.84 -13.44
CA GLY A 321 -22.93 12.29 -13.52
C GLY A 321 -22.62 12.85 -12.13
N LEU A 322 -21.34 12.97 -11.81
CA LEU A 322 -20.87 13.44 -10.50
C LEU A 322 -20.91 14.97 -10.40
N PRO A 323 -21.24 15.54 -9.23
CA PRO A 323 -21.26 16.99 -9.04
C PRO A 323 -19.89 17.64 -9.27
N GLY A 324 -19.85 18.82 -9.92
CA GLY A 324 -18.58 19.52 -10.20
C GLY A 324 -17.83 20.06 -8.96
N ASN A 325 -18.51 20.26 -7.83
CA ASN A 325 -17.86 20.65 -6.58
C ASN A 325 -16.97 19.51 -6.03
N PRO A 326 -15.65 19.71 -5.79
CA PRO A 326 -14.72 18.60 -5.52
C PRO A 326 -15.10 17.69 -4.36
N VAL A 327 -15.55 18.24 -3.23
CA VAL A 327 -15.98 17.41 -2.09
C VAL A 327 -17.22 16.60 -2.45
N SER A 328 -18.15 17.20 -3.20
CA SER A 328 -19.38 16.51 -3.61
C SER A 328 -19.06 15.36 -4.57
N CYS A 329 -18.13 15.59 -5.50
CA CYS A 329 -17.63 14.58 -6.42
C CYS A 329 -17.09 13.36 -5.67
N LEU A 330 -16.13 13.56 -4.75
CA LEU A 330 -15.49 12.46 -4.02
C LEU A 330 -16.42 11.77 -3.02
N VAL A 331 -17.32 12.50 -2.36
CA VAL A 331 -18.34 11.90 -1.48
C VAL A 331 -19.30 11.02 -2.29
N CYS A 332 -19.77 11.47 -3.45
CA CYS A 332 -20.62 10.65 -4.32
C CYS A 332 -19.85 9.44 -4.87
N PHE A 333 -18.58 9.59 -5.22
CA PHE A 333 -17.74 8.47 -5.62
C PHE A 333 -17.67 7.40 -4.52
N ASN A 334 -17.35 7.79 -3.29
CA ASN A 334 -17.21 6.87 -2.16
C ASN A 334 -18.53 6.17 -1.79
N LEU A 335 -19.67 6.87 -1.89
CA LEU A 335 -20.96 6.34 -1.45
C LEU A 335 -21.68 5.51 -2.51
N PHE A 336 -21.48 5.81 -3.80
CA PHE A 336 -22.25 5.17 -4.90
C PHE A 336 -21.37 4.42 -5.89
N VAL A 337 -20.23 5.00 -6.29
CA VAL A 337 -19.37 4.39 -7.31
C VAL A 337 -18.53 3.25 -6.71
N VAL A 338 -17.99 3.39 -5.50
CA VAL A 338 -17.22 2.32 -4.84
C VAL A 338 -18.07 1.05 -4.64
N PRO A 339 -19.31 1.11 -4.09
CA PRO A 339 -20.17 -0.07 -4.01
C PRO A 339 -20.51 -0.66 -5.37
N THR A 340 -20.70 0.17 -6.40
CA THR A 340 -20.93 -0.28 -7.77
C THR A 340 -19.74 -1.07 -8.31
N ILE A 341 -18.52 -0.54 -8.16
CA ILE A 341 -17.29 -1.22 -8.56
C ILE A 341 -17.19 -2.59 -7.89
N ARG A 342 -17.44 -2.66 -6.58
CA ARG A 342 -17.42 -3.92 -5.81
C ARG A 342 -18.47 -4.90 -6.31
N GLN A 343 -19.69 -4.43 -6.58
CA GLN A 343 -20.78 -5.25 -7.10
C GLN A 343 -20.45 -5.84 -8.47
N LEU A 344 -19.91 -5.02 -9.39
CA LEU A 344 -19.45 -5.48 -10.71
C LEU A 344 -18.31 -6.49 -10.58
N ALA A 345 -17.38 -6.25 -9.66
CA ALA A 345 -16.24 -7.11 -9.36
C ALA A 345 -16.57 -8.37 -8.54
N GLY A 346 -17.86 -8.71 -8.37
CA GLY A 346 -18.28 -9.97 -7.78
C GLY A 346 -18.38 -10.02 -6.25
N TRP A 347 -18.14 -8.90 -5.54
CA TRP A 347 -18.20 -8.88 -4.08
C TRP A 347 -19.59 -9.31 -3.59
N THR A 348 -19.62 -10.13 -2.54
CA THR A 348 -20.87 -10.56 -1.88
C THR A 348 -21.42 -9.49 -0.94
N SER A 349 -20.55 -8.64 -0.38
CA SER A 349 -20.91 -7.48 0.42
C SER A 349 -20.26 -6.21 -0.15
N PRO A 350 -20.92 -5.52 -1.11
CA PRO A 350 -20.37 -4.32 -1.75
C PRO A 350 -20.44 -3.07 -0.85
N HIS A 351 -21.24 -3.12 0.22
CA HIS A 351 -21.49 -1.97 1.08
C HIS A 351 -20.22 -1.51 1.80
N PRO A 352 -20.04 -0.19 2.00
CA PRO A 352 -18.93 0.30 2.81
C PRO A 352 -19.17 -0.06 4.28
N LEU A 353 -18.09 -0.28 5.01
CA LEU A 353 -18.15 -0.57 6.44
C LEU A 353 -18.70 0.66 7.18
N ARG A 354 -19.72 0.41 8.02
CA ARG A 354 -20.28 1.41 8.93
C ARG A 354 -19.93 1.06 10.36
N VAL A 355 -19.48 2.06 11.09
CA VAL A 355 -19.17 1.95 12.52
C VAL A 355 -19.91 3.03 13.29
N ARG A 356 -19.99 2.86 14.61
CA ARG A 356 -20.42 3.92 15.52
C ARG A 356 -19.19 4.66 16.02
N ALA A 357 -19.20 5.99 15.92
CA ALA A 357 -18.13 6.85 16.41
C ALA A 357 -18.70 7.95 17.33
N ARG A 358 -17.97 8.29 18.40
CA ARG A 358 -18.34 9.39 19.30
C ARG A 358 -17.68 10.69 18.89
N LEU A 359 -18.48 11.75 18.78
CA LEU A 359 -17.99 13.07 18.42
C LEU A 359 -17.05 13.62 19.51
N GLN A 360 -15.87 14.11 19.14
CA GLN A 360 -14.98 14.82 20.08
C GLN A 360 -15.36 16.31 20.23
N GLU A 361 -16.11 16.85 19.29
CA GLU A 361 -16.54 18.25 19.27
C GLU A 361 -18.01 18.35 18.84
N PRO A 362 -18.71 19.43 19.23
CA PRO A 362 -20.10 19.62 18.79
C PRO A 362 -20.17 19.89 17.29
N ILE A 363 -21.12 19.25 16.60
CA ILE A 363 -21.34 19.43 15.16
C ILE A 363 -22.77 19.89 14.90
N LYS A 364 -22.91 20.98 14.14
CA LYS A 364 -24.21 21.48 13.71
C LYS A 364 -24.68 20.76 12.44
N SER A 365 -25.79 20.03 12.55
CA SER A 365 -26.41 19.36 11.41
C SER A 365 -27.13 20.34 10.47
N ASP A 366 -27.27 19.94 9.20
CA ASP A 366 -28.06 20.69 8.22
C ASP A 366 -29.57 20.55 8.51
N PRO A 367 -30.37 21.60 8.30
CA PRO A 367 -31.82 21.53 8.53
C PRO A 367 -32.61 20.72 7.50
N ILE A 368 -32.08 20.53 6.29
CA ILE A 368 -32.87 20.06 5.15
C ILE A 368 -32.37 18.70 4.66
N ARG A 369 -31.06 18.47 4.65
CA ARG A 369 -30.46 17.27 4.04
C ARG A 369 -29.58 16.53 5.03
N PRO A 370 -29.65 15.19 5.09
CA PRO A 370 -28.63 14.40 5.78
C PRO A 370 -27.24 14.79 5.30
N GLU A 371 -26.32 15.01 6.23
CA GLU A 371 -24.95 15.43 5.94
C GLU A 371 -23.97 14.25 6.11
N PHE A 372 -23.19 13.99 5.07
CA PHE A 372 -22.01 13.15 5.09
C PHE A 372 -20.80 14.02 5.47
N HIS A 373 -20.62 14.20 6.77
CA HIS A 373 -19.64 15.12 7.35
C HIS A 373 -18.26 14.46 7.39
N ARG A 374 -17.24 15.10 6.82
CA ARG A 374 -15.90 14.51 6.74
C ARG A 374 -15.24 14.54 8.10
N ALA A 375 -14.78 13.39 8.55
CA ALA A 375 -14.13 13.23 9.83
C ALA A 375 -12.85 12.42 9.74
N ILE A 376 -11.97 12.67 10.71
CA ILE A 376 -10.86 11.81 11.06
C ILE A 376 -11.33 10.99 12.26
N ILE A 377 -11.47 9.68 12.09
CA ILE A 377 -11.80 8.76 13.16
C ILE A 377 -10.59 7.96 13.61
N LYS A 378 -10.54 7.65 14.90
CA LYS A 378 -9.46 6.88 15.54
C LYS A 378 -10.08 5.93 16.56
N TRP A 379 -9.47 4.77 16.77
CA TRP A 379 -9.83 3.89 17.87
C TRP A 379 -9.19 4.39 19.17
N LYS A 380 -9.96 4.46 20.25
CA LYS A 380 -9.46 4.76 21.59
C LYS A 380 -9.90 3.69 22.57
N GLU A 381 -9.04 3.40 23.56
CA GLU A 381 -9.40 2.52 24.69
C GLU A 381 -10.52 3.12 25.56
N ASN A 382 -10.69 4.44 25.55
CA ASN A 382 -11.84 5.11 26.12
C ASN A 382 -12.34 6.17 25.12
N ASP A 383 -13.52 5.94 24.56
CA ASP A 383 -14.17 6.83 23.58
C ASP A 383 -14.88 8.05 24.21
N GLY A 384 -14.78 8.20 25.54
CA GLY A 384 -15.47 9.20 26.36
C GLY A 384 -16.65 8.64 27.16
N SER A 385 -17.04 7.38 26.94
CA SER A 385 -18.12 6.70 27.69
C SER A 385 -17.65 5.72 28.76
N GLY A 386 -16.33 5.58 28.96
CA GLY A 386 -15.75 4.57 29.85
C GLY A 386 -15.52 3.22 29.17
N THR A 387 -15.70 3.13 27.86
CA THR A 387 -15.45 1.92 27.06
C THR A 387 -14.63 2.24 25.81
N SER A 388 -13.97 1.23 25.24
CA SER A 388 -13.21 1.40 24.00
C SER A 388 -14.12 1.56 22.79
N GLY A 389 -13.76 2.44 21.87
CA GLY A 389 -14.53 2.68 20.67
C GLY A 389 -13.93 3.71 19.74
N PHE A 390 -14.56 3.92 18.58
CA PHE A 390 -14.16 4.97 17.66
C PHE A 390 -14.58 6.34 18.18
N ILE A 391 -13.67 7.29 18.05
CA ILE A 391 -13.94 8.72 18.20
C ILE A 391 -13.83 9.43 16.85
N ALA A 392 -14.51 10.55 16.69
CA ALA A 392 -14.54 11.33 15.46
C ALA A 392 -14.22 12.81 15.71
N GLU A 393 -13.25 13.32 14.96
CA GLU A 393 -12.87 14.74 14.87
C GLU A 393 -13.33 15.28 13.51
N SER A 394 -13.95 16.46 13.47
CA SER A 394 -14.31 17.13 12.23
C SER A 394 -13.05 17.57 11.48
N THR A 395 -13.13 17.58 10.16
CA THR A 395 -12.11 18.20 9.29
C THR A 395 -12.28 19.72 9.17
N GLY A 396 -13.12 20.32 10.02
CA GLY A 396 -13.40 21.76 10.07
C GLY A 396 -14.50 22.19 9.09
N HIS A 397 -14.29 23.29 8.37
CA HIS A 397 -15.32 23.83 7.47
C HIS A 397 -15.72 22.87 6.34
N GLN A 398 -17.02 22.58 6.25
CA GLN A 398 -17.59 21.53 5.38
C GLN A 398 -18.12 22.01 4.02
N MET A 399 -17.78 23.21 3.55
CA MET A 399 -18.23 23.72 2.25
C MET A 399 -17.84 22.77 1.10
N SER A 400 -18.76 22.52 0.17
CA SER A 400 -18.61 21.50 -0.87
C SER A 400 -17.51 21.78 -1.90
N SER A 401 -17.10 23.04 -2.06
CA SER A 401 -15.96 23.43 -2.91
C SER A 401 -14.61 23.29 -2.20
N ARG A 402 -14.60 23.15 -0.87
CA ARG A 402 -13.38 23.14 -0.05
C ARG A 402 -12.80 21.72 0.05
N LEU A 403 -12.04 21.32 -0.97
CA LEU A 403 -11.40 20.01 -1.03
C LEU A 403 -10.51 19.69 0.18
N LEU A 404 -9.94 20.71 0.85
CA LEU A 404 -9.19 20.54 2.11
C LEU A 404 -9.95 19.80 3.21
N SER A 405 -11.28 19.79 3.19
CA SER A 405 -12.08 18.99 4.13
C SER A 405 -12.02 17.47 3.86
N MET A 406 -11.57 17.04 2.69
CA MET A 406 -11.31 15.63 2.40
C MET A 406 -9.90 15.21 2.83
N ARG A 407 -8.99 16.16 3.10
CA ARG A 407 -7.61 15.85 3.50
C ARG A 407 -7.64 15.07 4.81
N SER A 408 -7.03 13.88 4.80
CA SER A 408 -6.96 12.94 5.93
C SER A 408 -8.32 12.41 6.42
N ALA A 409 -9.43 12.76 5.76
CA ALA A 409 -10.74 12.22 6.10
C ALA A 409 -10.74 10.71 5.79
N ASN A 410 -10.88 9.89 6.82
CA ASN A 410 -10.97 8.43 6.71
C ASN A 410 -12.41 7.93 6.94
N ALA A 411 -13.33 8.81 7.32
CA ALA A 411 -14.75 8.50 7.45
C ALA A 411 -15.68 9.67 7.05
N LEU A 412 -16.92 9.31 6.74
CA LEU A 412 -18.04 10.21 6.55
C LEU A 412 -19.08 9.95 7.66
N LEU A 413 -19.26 10.89 8.58
CA LEU A 413 -20.30 10.81 9.60
C LEU A 413 -21.66 11.03 8.95
N GLU A 414 -22.62 10.16 9.26
CA GLU A 414 -24.00 10.23 8.76
C GLU A 414 -24.84 11.05 9.76
N LEU A 415 -24.94 12.37 9.52
CA LEU A 415 -25.67 13.30 10.37
C LEU A 415 -27.10 13.51 9.87
N PRO A 416 -28.12 13.45 10.74
CA PRO A 416 -29.52 13.59 10.33
C PRO A 416 -29.89 15.04 10.01
N ALA A 417 -30.93 15.23 9.19
CA ALA A 417 -31.45 16.54 8.81
C ALA A 417 -32.32 17.16 9.92
N THR A 418 -31.71 17.73 10.97
CA THR A 418 -32.46 18.21 12.16
C THR A 418 -32.20 19.67 12.54
N ARG A 419 -31.20 20.35 11.96
CA ARG A 419 -30.69 21.68 12.38
C ARG A 419 -30.07 21.72 13.78
N ASN A 420 -30.13 20.62 14.53
CA ASN A 420 -29.64 20.54 15.90
C ASN A 420 -28.11 20.52 15.94
N VAL A 421 -27.58 21.03 17.04
CA VAL A 421 -26.18 20.84 17.41
C VAL A 421 -26.08 19.51 18.13
N LEU A 422 -25.39 18.54 17.52
CA LEU A 422 -25.03 17.29 18.16
C LEU A 422 -23.85 17.58 19.08
N SER A 423 -23.99 17.36 20.39
CA SER A 423 -22.94 17.65 21.37
C SER A 423 -21.77 16.67 21.26
N ALA A 424 -20.59 17.07 21.76
CA ALA A 424 -19.50 16.13 22.00
C ALA A 424 -19.97 14.94 22.88
N GLY A 425 -19.39 13.76 22.66
CA GLY A 425 -19.79 12.50 23.27
C GLY A 425 -20.98 11.80 22.60
N THR A 426 -21.74 12.51 21.76
CA THR A 426 -22.83 11.91 20.97
C THR A 426 -22.28 10.84 20.04
N SER A 427 -22.90 9.66 20.07
CA SER A 427 -22.58 8.59 19.13
C SER A 427 -23.33 8.82 17.80
N VAL A 428 -22.61 8.74 16.68
CA VAL A 428 -23.16 8.85 15.32
C VAL A 428 -22.69 7.67 14.46
N SER A 429 -23.40 7.39 13.37
CA SER A 429 -22.93 6.42 12.37
C SER A 429 -21.85 7.06 11.50
N ALA A 430 -20.85 6.27 11.10
CA ALA A 430 -19.74 6.71 10.28
C ALA A 430 -19.44 5.66 9.20
N VAL A 431 -19.47 6.08 7.95
CA VAL A 431 -19.03 5.28 6.80
C VAL A 431 -17.52 5.39 6.69
N ILE A 432 -16.82 4.26 6.73
CA ILE A 432 -15.38 4.20 6.51
C ILE A 432 -15.07 4.29 5.02
N VAL A 433 -14.20 5.22 4.64
CA VAL A 433 -13.89 5.52 3.23
C VAL A 433 -12.41 5.32 2.86
N SER A 434 -11.57 4.94 3.82
CA SER A 434 -10.17 4.53 3.57
C SER A 434 -9.86 3.23 4.31
N ASP A 435 -8.72 2.61 3.98
CA ASP A 435 -8.29 1.37 4.63
C ASP A 435 -8.11 1.56 6.15
N ILE A 436 -8.72 0.68 6.94
CA ILE A 436 -8.65 0.69 8.41
C ILE A 436 -7.27 0.25 8.90
N SER A 437 -6.60 -0.63 8.16
CA SER A 437 -5.27 -1.12 8.55
C SER A 437 -4.23 0.01 8.66
N GLY A 438 -4.44 1.10 7.92
CA GLY A 438 -3.62 2.31 7.96
C GLY A 438 -4.06 3.35 9.00
N PHE A 439 -5.04 3.06 9.87
CA PHE A 439 -5.50 4.04 10.86
C PHE A 439 -4.42 4.31 11.90
N SER A 440 -4.12 5.59 12.11
CA SER A 440 -3.23 6.01 13.19
C SER A 440 -3.81 5.59 14.53
N VAL A 441 -3.09 4.74 15.26
CA VAL A 441 -3.43 4.36 16.63
C VAL A 441 -3.05 5.50 17.57
N ASP A 442 -3.93 5.81 18.51
CA ASP A 442 -3.63 6.78 19.56
C ASP A 442 -2.64 6.14 20.55
N LYS A 443 -1.38 6.60 20.54
CA LYS A 443 -0.38 6.16 21.53
C LYS A 443 -0.78 6.75 22.88
N LYS A 444 -1.23 5.91 23.81
CA LYS A 444 -1.59 6.35 25.16
C LYS A 444 -0.44 7.09 25.85
N THR A 445 -0.79 8.29 26.31
CA THR A 445 -0.30 8.95 27.51
C THR A 445 -0.15 7.96 28.66
N SER A 446 1.05 7.91 29.22
CA SER A 446 1.41 7.12 30.39
C SER A 446 0.61 7.53 31.62
N LEU A 447 0.29 6.51 32.41
CA LEU A 447 -0.39 6.56 33.70
C LEU A 447 0.25 7.57 34.68
N SER A 448 -0.63 8.14 35.48
CA SER A 448 -0.43 9.09 36.58
C SER A 448 0.71 8.77 37.55
N GLU A 449 1.54 9.77 37.84
CA GLU A 449 2.23 9.94 39.13
C GLU A 449 1.76 11.23 39.82
N PRO A 450 1.80 11.30 41.18
CA PRO A 450 1.01 12.24 41.96
C PRO A 450 1.58 13.66 41.96
N GLU A 451 0.70 14.64 42.18
CA GLU A 451 1.06 16.04 42.43
C GLU A 451 2.11 16.17 43.54
N SER A 452 3.19 16.93 43.30
CA SER A 452 3.43 18.19 44.02
C SER A 452 4.81 18.82 43.71
N ILE A 453 4.81 20.15 43.90
CA ILE A 453 5.93 21.09 43.98
C ILE A 453 6.30 21.79 42.66
N LYS A 454 5.63 22.95 42.49
CA LYS A 454 6.00 24.09 41.64
C LYS A 454 7.49 24.41 41.77
N LYS A 455 8.20 24.46 40.64
CA LYS A 455 9.35 25.34 40.44
C LYS A 455 9.21 26.07 39.12
N GLU A 456 9.27 27.38 39.21
CA GLU A 456 9.27 28.35 38.13
C GLU A 456 10.27 27.96 37.05
N LYS A 457 9.82 27.86 35.80
CA LYS A 457 10.74 27.84 34.65
C LYS A 457 10.94 29.26 34.16
N LYS A 458 12.14 29.77 34.43
CA LYS A 458 12.80 30.79 33.63
C LYS A 458 12.75 30.41 32.14
N TYR A 459 12.53 31.42 31.31
CA TYR A 459 12.84 31.36 29.89
C TYR A 459 14.35 31.22 29.74
N ASP A 460 14.83 30.05 29.32
CA ASP A 460 16.20 29.86 28.85
C ASP A 460 16.15 29.17 27.47
N GLU A 461 16.76 29.85 26.50
CA GLU A 461 17.36 29.44 25.22
C GLU A 461 16.81 28.22 24.45
N VAL A 462 16.49 28.46 23.17
CA VAL A 462 16.25 27.42 22.15
C VAL A 462 17.50 26.53 22.04
N PRO A 463 17.43 25.21 22.26
CA PRO A 463 18.60 24.35 22.05
C PRO A 463 18.91 24.29 20.54
N GLY A 464 20.20 24.34 20.20
CA GLY A 464 20.67 24.10 18.82
C GLY A 464 20.28 22.69 18.31
N PRO A 465 20.47 22.41 17.00
CA PRO A 465 20.15 21.11 16.44
C PRO A 465 20.90 19.98 17.15
N GLU A 466 20.20 18.87 17.43
CA GLU A 466 20.73 17.72 18.17
C GLU A 466 21.76 16.91 17.36
N TYR A 467 21.68 16.96 16.01
CA TYR A 467 22.70 16.44 15.08
C TYR A 467 23.03 17.41 13.94
N LYS A 468 24.32 17.58 13.64
CA LYS A 468 24.87 18.38 12.53
C LYS A 468 25.10 17.51 11.31
N VAL A 469 24.49 17.88 10.18
CA VAL A 469 24.61 17.17 8.90
C VAL A 469 25.35 18.03 7.88
N ALA A 470 26.26 17.42 7.12
CA ALA A 470 26.91 18.05 5.98
C ALA A 470 26.67 17.28 4.68
N ILE A 471 26.56 18.01 3.57
CA ILE A 471 26.25 17.45 2.25
C ILE A 471 27.32 17.87 1.23
N LEU A 472 28.01 16.89 0.66
CA LEU A 472 29.06 17.08 -0.34
C LEU A 472 28.59 16.62 -1.72
N THR A 473 28.38 17.54 -2.65
CA THR A 473 28.15 17.17 -4.05
C THR A 473 29.50 16.94 -4.75
N VAL A 474 29.69 15.76 -5.33
CA VAL A 474 30.90 15.40 -6.09
C VAL A 474 30.54 15.39 -7.57
N SER A 475 31.07 16.35 -8.32
CA SER A 475 30.87 16.44 -9.76
C SER A 475 31.83 17.43 -10.41
N ASP A 476 32.60 16.97 -11.40
CA ASP A 476 33.42 17.81 -12.27
C ASP A 476 32.60 18.93 -12.94
N THR A 477 31.39 18.61 -13.40
CA THR A 477 30.53 19.56 -14.14
C THR A 477 30.00 20.66 -13.23
N VAL A 478 29.54 20.30 -12.02
CA VAL A 478 29.03 21.28 -11.05
C VAL A 478 30.18 22.10 -10.46
N SER A 479 31.31 21.45 -10.14
CA SER A 479 32.47 22.14 -9.57
C SER A 479 33.11 23.13 -10.54
N ALA A 480 33.07 22.86 -11.85
CA ALA A 480 33.51 23.79 -12.90
C ALA A 480 32.51 24.91 -13.20
N GLY A 481 31.32 24.90 -12.58
CA GLY A 481 30.24 25.85 -12.85
C GLY A 481 29.51 25.63 -14.19
N ALA A 482 29.74 24.48 -14.84
CA ALA A 482 29.19 24.15 -16.15
C ALA A 482 27.78 23.55 -16.11
N GLY A 483 27.23 23.26 -14.92
CA GLY A 483 25.87 22.76 -14.73
C GLY A 483 25.35 22.98 -13.30
N PRO A 484 24.01 23.02 -13.10
CA PRO A 484 23.43 23.26 -11.79
C PRO A 484 23.51 22.03 -10.89
N ASP A 485 23.82 22.23 -9.60
CA ASP A 485 23.64 21.19 -8.59
C ASP A 485 22.14 20.92 -8.37
N ARG A 486 21.69 19.73 -8.74
CA ARG A 486 20.30 19.28 -8.52
C ARG A 486 20.18 18.36 -7.32
N SER A 487 21.28 17.72 -6.91
CA SER A 487 21.28 16.64 -5.93
C SER A 487 21.52 17.19 -4.53
N GLY A 488 22.40 18.18 -4.37
CA GLY A 488 22.63 18.91 -3.12
C GLY A 488 21.35 19.50 -2.55
N PRO A 489 20.61 20.38 -3.27
CA PRO A 489 19.37 20.96 -2.78
C PRO A 489 18.29 19.92 -2.45
N ARG A 490 18.25 18.82 -3.21
CA ARG A 490 17.32 17.72 -2.95
C ARG A 490 17.67 16.98 -1.66
N ALA A 491 18.95 16.70 -1.43
CA ALA A 491 19.44 16.09 -0.20
C ALA A 491 19.14 16.96 1.03
N VAL A 492 19.36 18.29 0.92
CA VAL A 492 18.98 19.26 1.96
C VAL A 492 17.50 19.16 2.29
N SER A 493 16.64 19.23 1.27
CA SER A 493 15.19 19.14 1.45
C SER A 493 14.76 17.83 2.10
N VAL A 494 15.39 16.70 1.75
CA VAL A 494 15.05 15.38 2.32
C VAL A 494 15.46 15.29 3.79
N VAL A 495 16.67 15.74 4.13
CA VAL A 495 17.16 15.76 5.53
C VAL A 495 16.30 16.68 6.39
N ASP A 496 16.01 17.90 5.92
CA ASP A 496 15.21 18.87 6.67
C ASP A 496 13.76 18.39 6.87
N SER A 497 13.15 17.80 5.83
CA SER A 497 11.81 17.21 5.94
C SER A 497 11.75 16.00 6.87
N SER A 498 12.90 15.35 7.10
CA SER A 498 13.03 14.19 7.99
C SER A 498 13.69 14.53 9.33
N SER A 499 13.90 15.82 9.65
CA SER A 499 14.65 16.28 10.82
C SER A 499 14.12 15.69 12.12
N GLU A 500 12.81 15.68 12.35
CA GLU A 500 12.20 15.09 13.55
C GLU A 500 12.47 13.58 13.67
N LYS A 501 12.39 12.85 12.53
CA LYS A 501 12.66 11.40 12.48
C LYS A 501 14.14 11.09 12.70
N LEU A 502 15.03 12.00 12.32
CA LEU A 502 16.47 11.91 12.54
C LEU A 502 16.90 12.45 13.91
N GLY A 503 15.97 12.78 14.79
CA GLY A 503 16.27 13.31 16.12
C GLY A 503 16.79 14.74 16.08
N GLY A 504 16.12 15.63 15.35
CA GLY A 504 16.47 17.05 15.28
C GLY A 504 17.69 17.37 14.41
N ALA A 505 18.04 16.49 13.47
CA ALA A 505 19.16 16.69 12.56
C ALA A 505 18.93 17.91 11.65
N LYS A 506 19.96 18.73 11.43
CA LYS A 506 19.90 19.87 10.49
C LYS A 506 21.12 19.90 9.60
N VAL A 507 20.91 20.28 8.35
CA VAL A 507 22.03 20.55 7.43
C VAL A 507 22.66 21.88 7.80
N VAL A 508 23.94 21.85 8.16
CA VAL A 508 24.70 23.04 8.61
C VAL A 508 25.83 23.41 7.67
N ALA A 509 26.20 22.51 6.74
CA ALA A 509 27.22 22.76 5.73
C ALA A 509 26.88 22.05 4.41
N THR A 510 27.19 22.71 3.30
CA THR A 510 27.17 22.11 1.96
C THR A 510 28.42 22.53 1.20
N ALA A 511 28.94 21.66 0.33
CA ALA A 511 30.07 21.98 -0.53
C ALA A 511 29.98 21.20 -1.85
N VAL A 512 30.70 21.68 -2.85
CA VAL A 512 30.86 21.01 -4.15
C VAL A 512 32.34 20.83 -4.42
N VAL A 513 32.75 19.65 -4.86
CA VAL A 513 34.13 19.33 -5.25
C VAL A 513 34.16 18.58 -6.59
N PRO A 514 35.27 18.67 -7.35
CA PRO A 514 35.45 17.83 -8.54
C PRO A 514 35.66 16.37 -8.13
N ASP A 515 35.60 15.48 -9.12
CA ASP A 515 35.83 14.05 -8.97
C ASP A 515 37.34 13.75 -8.79
N GLU A 516 37.92 14.27 -7.70
CA GLU A 516 39.32 14.14 -7.32
C GLU A 516 39.44 13.57 -5.90
N VAL A 517 40.15 12.44 -5.77
CA VAL A 517 40.28 11.71 -4.51
C VAL A 517 40.75 12.60 -3.36
N GLU A 518 41.82 13.38 -3.56
CA GLU A 518 42.37 14.25 -2.51
C GLU A 518 41.40 15.37 -2.11
N ARG A 519 40.66 15.96 -3.07
CA ARG A 519 39.69 17.03 -2.76
C ARG A 519 38.51 16.52 -1.96
N ILE A 520 38.01 15.33 -2.29
CA ILE A 520 36.94 14.68 -1.52
C ILE A 520 37.45 14.34 -0.12
N LYS A 521 38.67 13.78 -0.03
CA LYS A 521 39.33 13.41 1.24
C LYS A 521 39.47 14.59 2.19
N ASP A 522 39.98 15.71 1.68
CA ASP A 522 40.21 16.94 2.47
C ASP A 522 38.92 17.45 3.11
N ILE A 523 37.80 17.46 2.35
CA ILE A 523 36.51 17.89 2.88
C ILE A 523 35.95 16.89 3.90
N LEU A 524 36.01 15.59 3.61
CA LEU A 524 35.54 14.56 4.54
C LEU A 524 36.32 14.62 5.87
N GLN A 525 37.64 14.74 5.81
CA GLN A 525 38.49 14.85 6.99
C GLN A 525 38.22 16.15 7.75
N LYS A 526 38.12 17.29 7.07
CA LYS A 526 37.78 18.56 7.72
C LYS A 526 36.42 18.48 8.43
N TRP A 527 35.39 17.98 7.75
CA TRP A 527 34.05 17.90 8.32
C TRP A 527 33.93 16.89 9.46
N SER A 528 34.69 15.80 9.43
CA SER A 528 34.72 14.83 10.51
C SER A 528 35.58 15.29 11.70
N ASP A 529 36.80 15.75 11.46
CA ASP A 529 37.80 15.94 12.51
C ASP A 529 37.82 17.37 13.08
N VAL A 530 37.44 18.37 12.28
CA VAL A 530 37.52 19.78 12.66
C VAL A 530 36.14 20.35 12.93
N ASP A 531 35.19 20.16 12.02
CA ASP A 531 33.86 20.73 12.14
C ASP A 531 32.91 19.82 12.98
N GLU A 532 33.36 18.61 13.31
CA GLU A 532 32.67 17.62 14.16
C GLU A 532 31.22 17.36 13.71
N MET A 533 31.04 17.04 12.43
CA MET A 533 29.73 16.66 11.88
C MET A 533 29.29 15.30 12.42
N ASP A 534 28.00 15.14 12.70
CA ASP A 534 27.46 13.84 13.13
C ASP A 534 27.19 12.93 11.90
N LEU A 535 26.79 13.52 10.77
CA LEU A 535 26.50 12.81 9.51
C LEU A 535 27.05 13.58 8.29
N ILE A 536 27.74 12.89 7.40
CA ILE A 536 28.16 13.40 6.10
C ILE A 536 27.54 12.54 4.99
N LEU A 537 26.84 13.19 4.06
CA LEU A 537 26.33 12.57 2.85
C LEU A 537 27.11 13.09 1.65
N THR A 538 27.75 12.21 0.89
CA THR A 538 28.31 12.57 -0.42
C THR A 538 27.33 12.19 -1.53
N LEU A 539 27.26 12.99 -2.59
CA LEU A 539 26.32 12.80 -3.69
C LEU A 539 27.09 12.75 -5.01
N GLY A 540 27.08 11.60 -5.69
CA GLY A 540 27.76 11.44 -6.98
C GLY A 540 29.13 10.78 -6.89
N GLY A 541 29.70 10.47 -8.06
CA GLY A 541 31.01 9.81 -8.18
C GLY A 541 31.03 8.35 -7.71
N THR A 542 29.89 7.65 -7.68
CA THR A 542 29.76 6.26 -7.20
C THR A 542 29.61 5.22 -8.32
N GLY A 543 29.55 5.64 -9.60
CA GLY A 543 29.37 4.75 -10.75
C GLY A 543 30.64 3.99 -11.17
N PHE A 544 30.65 3.44 -12.38
CA PHE A 544 31.77 2.66 -12.93
C PHE A 544 32.71 3.48 -13.83
N THR A 545 32.44 4.77 -14.05
CA THR A 545 33.28 5.57 -14.93
C THR A 545 34.65 5.83 -14.29
N PRO A 546 35.72 6.08 -15.06
CA PRO A 546 37.03 6.40 -14.50
C PRO A 546 37.07 7.65 -13.63
N ARG A 547 36.04 8.51 -13.71
CA ARG A 547 35.89 9.69 -12.86
C ARG A 547 35.12 9.39 -11.58
N ASP A 548 34.34 8.32 -11.51
CA ASP A 548 33.66 7.95 -10.27
C ASP A 548 34.67 7.48 -9.21
N VAL A 549 35.09 8.37 -8.30
CA VAL A 549 36.15 8.09 -7.30
C VAL A 549 35.73 8.34 -5.85
N THR A 550 34.45 8.64 -5.60
CA THR A 550 33.92 8.93 -4.27
C THR A 550 34.08 7.76 -3.28
N PRO A 551 33.84 6.49 -3.66
CA PRO A 551 34.08 5.35 -2.78
C PRO A 551 35.54 5.19 -2.39
N GLU A 552 36.47 5.36 -3.33
CA GLU A 552 37.91 5.28 -3.10
C GLU A 552 38.38 6.33 -2.09
N ALA A 553 37.91 7.58 -2.25
CA ALA A 553 38.19 8.65 -1.30
C ALA A 553 37.62 8.36 0.08
N THR A 554 36.37 7.88 0.14
CA THR A 554 35.68 7.58 1.41
C THR A 554 36.35 6.44 2.18
N LYS A 555 36.74 5.36 1.49
CA LYS A 555 37.42 4.20 2.08
C LYS A 555 38.78 4.55 2.69
N GLN A 556 39.46 5.58 2.20
CA GLN A 556 40.72 6.07 2.77
C GLN A 556 40.53 6.90 4.05
N VAL A 557 39.30 7.35 4.33
CA VAL A 557 38.99 8.27 5.44
C VAL A 557 38.30 7.56 6.60
N ILE A 558 37.44 6.58 6.31
CA ILE A 558 36.71 5.83 7.33
C ILE A 558 37.62 4.86 8.11
N GLU A 559 37.35 4.71 9.39
CA GLU A 559 38.06 3.81 10.31
C GLU A 559 37.34 2.47 10.46
N ARG A 560 36.00 2.48 10.33
CA ARG A 560 35.14 1.30 10.45
C ARG A 560 34.08 1.31 9.35
N GLU A 561 33.98 0.25 8.58
CA GLU A 561 32.97 0.13 7.53
C GLU A 561 31.58 -0.19 8.10
N THR A 562 30.52 0.26 7.41
CA THR A 562 29.12 -0.01 7.77
C THR A 562 28.38 -0.72 6.63
N PRO A 563 28.78 -1.96 6.27
CA PRO A 563 28.27 -2.66 5.07
C PRO A 563 26.76 -2.92 5.11
N GLY A 564 26.16 -3.02 6.30
CA GLY A 564 24.70 -3.19 6.44
C GLY A 564 23.89 -2.01 5.88
N LEU A 565 24.40 -0.78 5.98
CA LEU A 565 23.74 0.39 5.39
C LEU A 565 23.78 0.32 3.87
N LEU A 566 24.90 -0.11 3.31
CA LEU A 566 25.08 -0.30 1.87
C LEU A 566 24.17 -1.41 1.34
N PHE A 567 24.04 -2.52 2.06
CA PHE A 567 23.15 -3.61 1.70
C PHE A 567 21.69 -3.14 1.62
N VAL A 568 21.21 -2.42 2.63
CA VAL A 568 19.83 -1.88 2.65
C VAL A 568 19.63 -0.87 1.52
N MET A 569 20.56 0.07 1.33
CA MET A 569 20.48 1.03 0.21
C MET A 569 20.44 0.32 -1.14
N MET A 570 21.28 -0.69 -1.35
CA MET A 570 21.32 -1.47 -2.59
C MET A 570 20.04 -2.27 -2.79
N GLN A 571 19.55 -2.95 -1.75
CA GLN A 571 18.33 -3.75 -1.81
C GLN A 571 17.10 -2.88 -2.14
N GLU A 572 16.95 -1.72 -1.50
CA GLU A 572 15.83 -0.81 -1.77
C GLU A 572 15.97 -0.12 -3.13
N SER A 573 17.19 0.26 -3.54
CA SER A 573 17.42 0.88 -4.86
C SER A 573 17.19 -0.12 -6.01
N LEU A 574 17.55 -1.39 -5.85
CA LEU A 574 17.32 -2.45 -6.83
C LEU A 574 15.84 -2.76 -7.06
N LYS A 575 14.98 -2.48 -6.07
CA LYS A 575 13.53 -2.48 -6.31
C LYS A 575 13.20 -1.45 -7.38
N ILE A 576 13.79 -0.27 -7.33
CA ILE A 576 13.38 0.86 -8.19
C ILE A 576 14.01 0.79 -9.57
N THR A 577 15.31 0.49 -9.65
CA THR A 577 16.05 0.42 -10.91
C THR A 577 17.11 -0.68 -10.88
N PRO A 578 17.18 -1.54 -11.92
CA PRO A 578 18.23 -2.55 -12.01
C PRO A 578 19.63 -1.90 -12.08
N PHE A 579 19.75 -0.69 -12.61
CA PHE A 579 21.02 0.04 -12.70
C PHE A 579 21.62 0.41 -11.34
N ALA A 580 20.89 0.27 -10.23
CA ALA A 580 21.43 0.45 -8.89
C ALA A 580 22.63 -0.46 -8.61
N MET A 581 22.69 -1.65 -9.25
CA MET A 581 23.82 -2.58 -9.15
C MET A 581 25.16 -2.00 -9.61
N LEU A 582 25.13 -0.90 -10.39
CA LEU A 582 26.32 -0.21 -10.89
C LEU A 582 26.89 0.80 -9.88
N SER A 583 26.28 0.95 -8.70
CA SER A 583 26.82 1.79 -7.64
C SER A 583 27.88 1.06 -6.82
N ARG A 584 29.05 1.67 -6.67
CA ARG A 584 30.17 1.21 -5.84
C ARG A 584 30.24 1.95 -4.49
N SER A 585 29.11 2.51 -4.02
CA SER A 585 29.03 3.29 -2.77
C SER A 585 29.80 2.68 -1.60
N ALA A 586 30.43 3.53 -0.79
CA ALA A 586 31.01 3.17 0.50
C ALA A 586 30.28 3.89 1.66
N ALA A 587 30.29 3.28 2.84
CA ALA A 587 29.78 3.88 4.06
C ALA A 587 30.62 3.40 5.25
N GLY A 588 30.85 4.31 6.20
CA GLY A 588 31.65 4.00 7.37
C GLY A 588 31.71 5.13 8.38
N ILE A 589 32.42 4.89 9.47
CA ILE A 589 32.56 5.79 10.61
C ILE A 589 34.00 6.29 10.66
N ARG A 590 34.17 7.59 10.87
CA ARG A 590 35.44 8.23 11.24
C ARG A 590 35.23 9.00 12.53
N GLY A 591 35.95 8.67 13.60
CA GLY A 591 35.72 9.26 14.91
C GLY A 591 34.25 9.10 15.35
N SER A 592 33.55 10.23 15.53
CA SER A 592 32.12 10.30 15.85
C SER A 592 31.22 10.64 14.66
N THR A 593 31.74 10.60 13.43
CA THR A 593 31.01 10.97 12.21
C THR A 593 30.65 9.74 11.39
N LEU A 594 29.39 9.64 10.98
CA LEU A 594 28.94 8.67 9.98
C LEU A 594 29.06 9.27 8.57
N ILE A 595 29.69 8.57 7.64
CA ILE A 595 29.87 9.00 6.24
C ILE A 595 29.17 7.99 5.33
N ILE A 596 28.33 8.46 4.42
CA ILE A 596 27.56 7.61 3.50
C ILE A 596 27.62 8.19 2.07
N ASN A 597 28.03 7.36 1.10
CA ASN A 597 28.03 7.74 -0.31
C ASN A 597 26.69 7.44 -0.98
N MET A 598 26.02 8.50 -1.43
CA MET A 598 24.76 8.44 -2.15
C MET A 598 24.97 8.65 -3.65
N PRO A 599 24.10 8.08 -4.51
CA PRO A 599 24.15 8.34 -5.94
C PRO A 599 23.94 9.82 -6.28
N GLY A 600 24.49 10.26 -7.43
CA GLY A 600 24.37 11.64 -7.89
C GLY A 600 23.00 12.01 -8.49
N ASN A 601 22.03 11.10 -8.50
CA ASN A 601 20.68 11.35 -9.01
C ASN A 601 19.76 11.85 -7.88
N PRO A 602 19.07 13.01 -8.02
CA PRO A 602 18.23 13.58 -6.98
C PRO A 602 17.12 12.65 -6.45
N ASN A 603 16.56 11.78 -7.30
CA ASN A 603 15.53 10.83 -6.87
C ASN A 603 16.15 9.70 -6.04
N ALA A 604 17.27 9.15 -6.51
CA ALA A 604 18.00 8.09 -5.80
C ALA A 604 18.48 8.54 -4.41
N VAL A 605 18.82 9.82 -4.23
CA VAL A 605 19.15 10.38 -2.91
C VAL A 605 17.97 10.29 -1.93
N ALA A 606 16.76 10.62 -2.38
CA ALA A 606 15.57 10.55 -1.53
C ALA A 606 15.25 9.10 -1.16
N GLU A 607 15.37 8.19 -2.13
CA GLU A 607 15.13 6.75 -1.97
C GLU A 607 16.11 6.12 -0.98
N CYS A 608 17.42 6.38 -1.16
CA CYS A 608 18.44 5.88 -0.25
C CYS A 608 18.29 6.45 1.16
N MET A 609 17.89 7.73 1.30
CA MET A 609 17.60 8.26 2.63
C MET A 609 16.39 7.59 3.27
N GLU A 610 15.29 7.42 2.53
CA GLU A 610 14.09 6.76 3.04
C GLU A 610 14.38 5.33 3.52
N ALA A 611 15.18 4.58 2.77
CA ALA A 611 15.64 3.24 3.14
C ALA A 611 16.41 3.22 4.47
N LEU A 612 17.23 4.25 4.74
CA LEU A 612 18.06 4.31 5.94
C LEU A 612 17.37 4.93 7.15
N LEU A 613 16.31 5.74 6.96
CA LEU A 613 15.61 6.45 8.04
C LEU A 613 15.29 5.60 9.29
N PRO A 614 14.82 4.34 9.18
CA PRO A 614 14.48 3.52 10.34
C PRO A 614 15.66 3.25 11.28
N ALA A 615 16.87 3.15 10.73
CA ALA A 615 18.07 2.80 11.50
C ALA A 615 18.97 4.02 11.79
N LEU A 616 18.90 5.07 10.97
CA LEU A 616 19.87 6.16 10.97
C LEU A 616 19.87 6.97 12.27
N LYS A 617 18.69 7.24 12.87
CA LYS A 617 18.61 7.92 14.18
C LYS A 617 19.33 7.13 15.28
N HIS A 618 19.12 5.82 15.31
CA HIS A 618 19.73 4.95 16.31
C HIS A 618 21.25 4.85 16.10
N ALA A 619 21.69 4.74 14.84
CA ALA A 619 23.12 4.74 14.49
C ALA A 619 23.83 6.02 14.96
N LEU A 620 23.27 7.20 14.68
CA LEU A 620 23.84 8.48 15.14
C LEU A 620 23.94 8.57 16.67
N LYS A 621 22.91 8.09 17.38
CA LYS A 621 22.91 8.05 18.84
C LYS A 621 23.98 7.11 19.41
N GLN A 622 24.16 5.93 18.80
CA GLN A 622 25.19 4.96 19.22
C GLN A 622 26.61 5.50 18.99
N ILE A 623 26.86 6.14 17.84
CA ILE A 623 28.17 6.71 17.50
C ILE A 623 28.55 7.84 18.47
N LYS A 624 27.56 8.60 18.98
CA LYS A 624 27.75 9.68 19.97
C LYS A 624 28.01 9.19 21.41
N GLY A 625 27.93 7.89 21.67
CA GLY A 625 28.45 7.27 22.90
C GLY A 625 27.46 7.09 24.06
N ASP A 626 26.15 6.96 23.81
CA ASP A 626 25.17 6.73 24.89
C ASP A 626 25.29 5.31 25.49
N LYS A 627 26.04 5.18 26.60
CA LYS A 627 26.12 3.95 27.43
C LYS A 627 24.88 3.84 28.31
N ARG A 628 23.73 3.44 27.73
CA ARG A 628 22.61 2.68 28.36
C ARG A 628 21.38 2.71 27.45
N GLU A 629 21.23 1.72 26.59
CA GLU A 629 19.89 1.24 26.24
C GLU A 629 19.74 -0.19 26.76
N LYS A 630 18.77 -0.37 27.67
CA LYS A 630 18.22 -1.68 27.98
C LYS A 630 17.75 -2.26 26.65
N HIS A 631 18.23 -3.47 26.34
CA HIS A 631 17.98 -4.24 25.12
C HIS A 631 16.73 -3.79 24.34
N PRO A 632 16.83 -3.46 23.03
CA PRO A 632 15.65 -3.35 22.20
C PRO A 632 14.85 -4.64 22.36
N LYS A 633 13.55 -4.54 22.66
CA LYS A 633 12.69 -5.72 22.74
C LYS A 633 12.87 -6.50 21.45
N HIS A 634 13.40 -7.71 21.55
CA HIS A 634 13.46 -8.64 20.44
C HIS A 634 12.03 -8.89 19.97
N ILE A 635 11.70 -8.35 18.80
CA ILE A 635 10.46 -8.70 18.10
C ILE A 635 10.74 -10.09 17.52
N PRO A 636 10.00 -11.15 17.92
CA PRO A 636 10.13 -12.46 17.30
C PRO A 636 10.00 -12.32 15.78
N HIS A 637 10.72 -13.12 14.99
CA HIS A 637 10.68 -13.04 13.51
C HIS A 637 9.25 -13.12 12.92
N ALA A 638 8.27 -13.62 13.69
CA ALA A 638 6.85 -13.66 13.35
C ALA A 638 6.13 -12.29 13.39
N GLU A 639 6.70 -11.28 14.05
CA GLU A 639 6.13 -9.93 14.20
C GLU A 639 6.94 -8.86 13.43
N ALA A 640 8.02 -9.26 12.74
CA ALA A 640 8.65 -8.41 11.74
C ALA A 640 7.72 -8.33 10.51
N THR A 641 7.29 -7.12 10.15
CA THR A 641 6.52 -6.86 8.93
C THR A 641 7.16 -7.58 7.74
N ALA A 642 6.35 -8.36 7.02
CA ALA A 642 6.75 -9.17 5.88
C ALA A 642 7.71 -8.42 4.93
N PRO A 643 8.78 -9.07 4.44
CA PRO A 643 9.64 -8.49 3.42
C PRO A 643 8.80 -8.20 2.18
N THR A 644 8.94 -6.99 1.64
CA THR A 644 8.37 -6.61 0.34
C THR A 644 8.96 -7.51 -0.73
N ASP A 645 8.13 -8.41 -1.25
CA ASP A 645 8.50 -9.40 -2.25
C ASP A 645 9.10 -8.72 -3.50
N THR A 646 10.35 -9.09 -3.76
CA THR A 646 11.27 -8.49 -4.74
C THR A 646 11.32 -9.31 -6.03
N TRP A 647 10.60 -10.43 -6.09
CA TRP A 647 10.54 -11.29 -7.28
C TRP A 647 9.71 -10.69 -8.42
N ASP A 648 8.61 -10.01 -8.09
CA ASP A 648 7.64 -9.51 -9.08
C ASP A 648 8.20 -8.39 -9.98
N ARG A 649 9.28 -7.73 -9.54
CA ARG A 649 9.95 -6.65 -10.27
C ARG A 649 11.09 -7.14 -11.15
N SER A 650 11.81 -8.19 -10.73
CA SER A 650 12.81 -8.85 -11.58
C SER A 650 12.17 -9.68 -12.70
N TYR A 651 11.00 -10.28 -12.45
CA TYR A 651 10.25 -11.03 -13.46
C TYR A 651 9.72 -10.14 -14.60
N LYS A 652 9.25 -8.92 -14.28
CA LYS A 652 8.71 -7.98 -15.28
C LYS A 652 9.80 -7.35 -16.15
N SER A 653 10.97 -7.02 -15.59
CA SER A 653 12.07 -6.45 -16.37
C SER A 653 12.76 -7.45 -17.30
N ALA A 654 12.66 -8.75 -17.06
CA ALA A 654 13.23 -9.78 -17.94
C ALA A 654 12.37 -10.10 -19.17
N TYR A 655 11.10 -9.66 -19.20
CA TYR A 655 10.15 -9.94 -20.29
C TYR A 655 9.95 -8.76 -21.26
N GLU A 656 10.41 -7.55 -20.94
CA GLU A 656 10.24 -6.36 -21.79
C GLU A 656 11.39 -6.12 -22.80
N GLU A 657 12.43 -6.96 -22.87
CA GLU A 657 13.54 -6.79 -23.84
C GLU A 657 13.49 -7.69 -25.09
N VAL A 658 12.38 -8.38 -25.41
CA VAL A 658 12.32 -9.31 -26.56
C VAL A 658 11.42 -8.87 -27.73
N GLU A 659 10.66 -7.76 -27.66
CA GLU A 659 9.80 -7.34 -28.79
C GLU A 659 9.86 -5.85 -29.14
N GLU A 660 11.04 -5.30 -29.40
CA GLU A 660 11.18 -4.19 -30.36
C GLU A 660 12.41 -4.42 -31.24
N THR A 661 12.23 -5.09 -32.40
CA THR A 661 13.00 -4.90 -33.65
C THR A 661 12.57 -5.91 -34.72
N LYS A 662 11.39 -5.70 -35.33
CA LYS A 662 11.07 -6.21 -36.68
C LYS A 662 10.06 -5.30 -37.39
N ASP A 663 10.56 -4.26 -38.04
CA ASP A 663 10.44 -4.03 -39.49
C ASP A 663 10.96 -2.63 -39.85
N ASP A 664 12.07 -2.56 -40.59
CA ASP A 664 12.15 -1.98 -41.94
C ASP A 664 13.61 -1.72 -42.37
N GLY A 665 13.90 -2.02 -43.64
CA GLY A 665 15.01 -1.39 -44.38
C GLY A 665 16.17 -2.31 -44.76
N GLY A 666 16.13 -2.83 -45.99
CA GLY A 666 17.15 -3.71 -46.55
C GLY A 666 18.54 -3.10 -46.76
N CYS A 667 19.51 -3.99 -46.95
CA CYS A 667 20.73 -3.68 -47.70
C CYS A 667 21.27 -4.94 -48.38
N SER A 668 21.54 -4.77 -49.68
CA SER A 668 22.24 -5.65 -50.62
C SER A 668 23.58 -6.14 -50.07
N CYS A 669 23.95 -7.41 -50.33
CA CYS A 669 25.15 -7.78 -51.10
C CYS A 669 25.23 -9.30 -51.35
N THR A 670 25.63 -9.61 -52.59
CA THR A 670 26.05 -10.86 -53.22
C THR A 670 27.11 -11.67 -52.46
N HIS A 671 26.93 -12.99 -52.34
CA HIS A 671 27.65 -14.01 -53.13
C HIS A 671 27.17 -15.43 -52.82
#